data_AF-A0ABD1CNT2-F1
#
_entry.id   AF-A0ABD1CNT2-F1
#
_cell.length_a   1.000
_cell.length_b   1.000
_cell.length_c   1.000
_cell.angle_alpha   90.00
_cell.angle_beta   90.00
_cell.angle_gamma   90.00
#
_symmetry.space_group_name_H-M   'P 1'
#
loop_
_entity.id
_entity.type
_entity.pdbx_description
1 polymer ?
#
loop_
_entity_poly.entity_id
_entity_poly.type
_entity_poly.pdbx_seq_one_letter_code
_entity_poly.pdbx_strand_id
1 'polypeptide(L)'
;MSYELLPLEVLEQILDNVKFSDLQNAALVCRQWCLAAEVLILRKSCLTVHDSLGGSQLEGLRQIGRNHVTICLRELNMWEEIRPALDVCRQKFRPRSIRISGILADHLNRFYCEYRDWVQDVEQVRVSLDDRFVYYFEELPAKYVLNFPKAKYLNWYECLYGAGEKTVTLNAPNLQEVVIDDSLDDTSVLKLPGCTKIDKLNCTFYTKKMEDIFDSPFSNLVQLWLCIYNELESVAFLDNLYNLVKLNLSITYSKNHMRELSWKVSESICKCHQLKHLQYIIIYDISPNCTVNLSKIAQNLVNLQSLDLGNLFIELTDQVLRFPSLKTMKLDGVDFANQSASIRLDAPALRSLSISARHLRRIHCINESLLRQLDADLETLKLEEAFLAHVVPFLQRFSNVRELTVANHNHHEKNADDSFPPTVHLTVDKLCFCNVGIRLECFRTVAAWSGLKELHLDNCFIGTGEEEESVVLTNVRQMRVSRVQLSDPVSKEFPIVLRGSEPVPFDDYDSEIYFSNFERILRAAKKVIVNSKMRSAIVGHRVSVETLNVATSGGGSVEDDPDSTVEAFEQSIWQRPSRRPLPTGGHVELCFEIPFARVLPSDPAPSSDGDAAGSSGTAVSAAAVTTSSTPSGKKYVIYDVNVRLDGPEPDPHPTSIERRYTHFLRLYDGLRKQCPQLLQGVAFPKKVLMGNFSAELIGERSAAFESFLDYIGDELRRACQLLDERRNEFAVPLLESTFRILNKIFLDKSKCVLLLLCRLVAACTTSPIPHPESEKWAELALRRYEHVCDTDLLVLYIPLLQTCLHLWWQRGRDRSLLEERLDEMGKKGIKVKGGPTLAQAIHALEPRAETT
;
A
#
# COMPACT_ATOMS: atom_id res chain seq x y z
N MET A 1 39.76 -2.14 -22.49
CA MET A 1 39.47 -0.88 -23.22
C MET A 1 39.50 0.23 -22.19
N SER A 2 39.95 1.45 -22.51
CA SER A 2 39.65 2.60 -21.64
C SER A 2 38.20 3.03 -21.84
N TYR A 3 37.52 3.39 -20.77
CA TYR A 3 36.16 3.97 -20.83
C TYR A 3 36.15 5.40 -21.41
N GLU A 4 37.33 6.01 -21.58
CA GLU A 4 37.56 7.28 -22.27
C GLU A 4 37.49 7.15 -23.81
N LEU A 5 37.47 5.91 -24.34
CA LEU A 5 37.45 5.62 -25.78
C LEU A 5 36.05 5.19 -26.28
N LEU A 6 35.01 5.30 -25.44
CA LEU A 6 33.64 5.05 -25.86
C LEU A 6 33.09 6.24 -26.67
N PRO A 7 32.43 6.00 -27.83
CA PRO A 7 31.69 7.05 -28.54
C PRO A 7 30.66 7.72 -27.62
N LEU A 8 30.41 9.01 -27.82
CA LEU A 8 29.55 9.80 -26.94
C LEU A 8 28.13 9.23 -26.89
N GLU A 9 27.63 8.76 -28.02
CA GLU A 9 26.31 8.16 -28.23
C GLU A 9 26.14 6.85 -27.45
N VAL A 10 27.22 6.05 -27.35
CA VAL A 10 27.25 4.80 -26.57
C VAL A 10 27.30 5.12 -25.08
N LEU A 11 28.06 6.14 -24.69
CA LEU A 11 28.15 6.61 -23.32
C LEU A 11 26.81 7.21 -22.84
N GLU A 12 26.13 7.98 -23.68
CA GLU A 12 24.77 8.48 -23.44
C GLU A 12 23.77 7.32 -23.28
N GLN A 13 23.78 6.30 -24.14
CA GLN A 13 22.90 5.13 -23.99
C GLN A 13 23.14 4.36 -22.67
N ILE A 14 24.40 4.23 -22.23
CA ILE A 14 24.75 3.64 -20.94
C ILE A 14 24.19 4.51 -19.79
N LEU A 15 24.42 5.82 -19.85
CA LEU A 15 24.02 6.77 -18.82
C LEU A 15 22.50 7.05 -18.77
N ASP A 16 21.75 6.83 -19.86
CA ASP A 16 20.28 6.98 -19.81
C ASP A 16 19.61 5.87 -18.99
N ASN A 17 20.30 4.75 -18.75
CA ASN A 17 19.86 3.70 -17.83
C ASN A 17 20.22 3.98 -16.35
N VAL A 18 20.93 5.08 -16.07
CA VAL A 18 21.43 5.45 -14.74
C VAL A 18 20.46 6.40 -14.02
N LYS A 19 20.36 6.28 -12.68
CA LYS A 19 19.52 7.14 -11.81
C LYS A 19 20.03 8.59 -11.81
N PHE A 20 19.18 9.55 -11.46
CA PHE A 20 19.54 10.97 -11.51
C PHE A 20 20.70 11.36 -10.57
N SER A 21 20.75 10.81 -9.35
CA SER A 21 21.89 10.96 -8.42
C SER A 21 23.20 10.48 -9.04
N ASP A 22 23.12 9.33 -9.71
CA ASP A 22 24.27 8.58 -10.19
C ASP A 22 24.76 9.19 -11.52
N LEU A 23 23.86 9.83 -12.27
CA LEU A 23 24.15 10.74 -13.40
C LEU A 23 24.87 12.02 -12.95
N GLN A 24 24.43 12.65 -11.86
CA GLN A 24 25.14 13.80 -11.30
C GLN A 24 26.56 13.42 -10.87
N ASN A 25 26.75 12.24 -10.28
CA ASN A 25 28.07 11.69 -9.99
C ASN A 25 28.88 11.37 -11.26
N ALA A 26 28.25 10.78 -12.29
CA ALA A 26 28.89 10.48 -13.57
C ALA A 26 29.43 11.74 -14.27
N ALA A 27 28.70 12.86 -14.20
CA ALA A 27 29.13 14.13 -14.78
C ALA A 27 30.45 14.67 -14.18
N LEU A 28 30.82 14.24 -12.97
CA LEU A 28 32.06 14.65 -12.29
C LEU A 28 33.27 13.77 -12.64
N VAL A 29 33.09 12.67 -13.39
CA VAL A 29 34.15 11.68 -13.65
C VAL A 29 35.22 12.22 -14.62
N CYS A 30 34.82 12.73 -15.79
CA CYS A 30 35.70 13.37 -16.76
C CYS A 30 34.90 14.24 -17.74
N ARG A 31 35.58 15.04 -18.58
CA ARG A 31 34.91 15.96 -19.53
C ARG A 31 33.94 15.25 -20.50
N GLN A 32 34.27 14.05 -20.96
CA GLN A 32 33.45 13.29 -21.91
C GLN A 32 32.21 12.67 -21.24
N TRP A 33 32.36 12.22 -19.99
CA TRP A 33 31.25 11.79 -19.15
C TRP A 33 30.37 12.97 -18.73
N CYS A 34 30.95 14.15 -18.51
CA CYS A 34 30.20 15.40 -18.28
C CYS A 34 29.31 15.74 -19.47
N LEU A 35 29.84 15.74 -20.70
CA LEU A 35 29.06 16.03 -21.91
C LEU A 35 27.89 15.04 -22.11
N ALA A 36 28.15 13.74 -22.01
CA ALA A 36 27.11 12.71 -22.13
C ALA A 36 26.07 12.78 -20.99
N ALA A 37 26.51 13.04 -19.76
CA ALA A 37 25.62 13.18 -18.61
C ALA A 37 24.82 14.49 -18.65
N GLU A 38 25.35 15.59 -19.20
CA GLU A 38 24.70 16.91 -19.19
C GLU A 38 23.36 16.90 -19.95
N VAL A 39 23.33 16.30 -21.14
CA VAL A 39 22.09 16.11 -21.94
C VAL A 39 21.04 15.34 -21.13
N LEU A 40 21.47 14.28 -20.45
CA LEU A 40 20.61 13.39 -19.66
C LEU A 40 20.16 14.01 -18.34
N ILE A 41 21.03 14.80 -17.70
CA ILE A 41 20.73 15.59 -16.51
C ILE A 41 19.69 16.66 -16.86
N LEU A 42 19.86 17.39 -17.96
CA LEU A 42 18.85 18.36 -18.41
C LEU A 42 17.50 17.67 -18.66
N ARG A 43 17.49 16.56 -19.40
CA ARG A 43 16.29 15.75 -19.71
C ARG A 43 15.59 15.18 -18.47
N LYS A 44 16.35 14.68 -17.49
CA LYS A 44 15.83 14.08 -16.24
C LYS A 44 15.65 15.09 -15.10
N SER A 45 16.13 16.32 -15.25
CA SER A 45 16.01 17.36 -14.22
C SER A 45 14.56 17.73 -13.99
N CYS A 46 14.15 17.68 -12.72
CA CYS A 46 12.86 18.17 -12.26
C CYS A 46 13.06 19.40 -11.40
N LEU A 47 12.33 20.46 -11.69
CA LEU A 47 12.09 21.55 -10.75
C LEU A 47 10.80 21.23 -9.98
N THR A 48 10.81 21.38 -8.65
CA THR A 48 9.59 21.25 -7.83
C THR A 48 9.18 22.64 -7.34
N VAL A 49 7.89 22.94 -7.40
CA VAL A 49 7.27 24.18 -6.96
C VAL A 49 6.14 23.81 -5.98
N HIS A 50 6.01 24.57 -4.90
CA HIS A 50 5.07 24.35 -3.79
C HIS A 50 4.31 25.63 -3.47
N ASP A 51 3.13 25.49 -2.83
CA ASP A 51 2.21 26.58 -2.48
C ASP A 51 2.86 27.84 -1.85
N SER A 52 3.92 27.68 -1.03
CA SER A 52 4.46 28.74 -0.15
C SER A 52 5.96 29.02 -0.35
N LEU A 53 6.35 29.56 -1.52
CA LEU A 53 7.73 29.97 -1.80
C LEU A 53 8.06 31.34 -1.22
N GLY A 54 8.89 31.37 -0.17
CA GLY A 54 9.37 32.61 0.45
C GLY A 54 10.22 33.47 -0.50
N GLY A 55 10.31 34.78 -0.24
CA GLY A 55 10.97 35.73 -1.17
C GLY A 55 12.42 35.38 -1.54
N SER A 56 13.18 34.78 -0.63
CA SER A 56 14.53 34.26 -0.90
C SER A 56 14.54 33.04 -1.83
N GLN A 57 13.53 32.17 -1.74
CA GLN A 57 13.37 31.00 -2.60
C GLN A 57 12.86 31.41 -4.00
N LEU A 58 11.99 32.43 -4.09
CA LEU A 58 11.57 33.04 -5.36
C LEU A 58 12.75 33.71 -6.09
N GLU A 59 13.67 34.34 -5.36
CA GLU A 59 14.90 34.88 -5.94
C GLU A 59 15.89 33.77 -6.34
N GLY A 60 16.01 32.70 -5.55
CA GLY A 60 16.73 31.49 -5.95
C GLY A 60 16.21 30.91 -7.27
N LEU A 61 14.88 30.84 -7.45
CA LEU A 61 14.22 30.42 -8.69
C LEU A 61 14.55 31.36 -9.87
N ARG A 62 14.60 32.67 -9.65
CA ARG A 62 15.07 33.67 -10.63
C ARG A 62 16.53 33.46 -11.03
N GLN A 63 17.36 32.93 -10.12
CA GLN A 63 18.79 32.67 -10.36
C GLN A 63 19.12 31.28 -10.94
N ILE A 64 18.17 30.33 -11.04
CA ILE A 64 18.40 29.02 -11.68
C ILE A 64 18.83 29.19 -13.15
N GLY A 65 20.09 28.85 -13.48
CA GLY A 65 20.61 28.88 -14.85
C GLY A 65 20.37 27.61 -15.68
N ARG A 66 19.87 26.52 -15.08
CA ARG A 66 19.57 25.25 -15.78
C ARG A 66 18.18 25.29 -16.37
N ASN A 67 18.02 24.89 -17.64
CA ASN A 67 16.70 24.77 -18.26
C ASN A 67 16.03 23.44 -17.85
N HIS A 68 15.05 23.51 -16.97
CA HIS A 68 14.33 22.33 -16.47
C HIS A 68 13.26 21.86 -17.46
N VAL A 69 13.41 20.62 -17.95
CA VAL A 69 12.50 20.01 -18.92
C VAL A 69 11.25 19.41 -18.25
N THR A 70 11.36 19.04 -16.97
CA THR A 70 10.25 18.56 -16.14
C THR A 70 9.92 19.57 -15.04
N ILE A 71 8.64 19.96 -14.93
CA ILE A 71 8.11 20.77 -13.83
C ILE A 71 7.21 19.90 -12.96
N CYS A 72 7.38 19.96 -11.64
CA CYS A 72 6.51 19.32 -10.66
C CYS A 72 5.86 20.40 -9.79
N LEU A 73 4.53 20.43 -9.75
CA LEU A 73 3.74 21.27 -8.86
C LEU A 73 3.14 20.37 -7.78
N ARG A 74 3.26 20.73 -6.50
CA ARG A 74 2.59 20.01 -5.41
C ARG A 74 1.90 20.96 -4.48
N GLU A 75 0.64 20.65 -4.17
CA GLU A 75 -0.27 21.50 -3.39
C GLU A 75 -0.48 22.85 -4.10
N LEU A 76 -1.72 23.08 -4.58
CA LEU A 76 -2.12 24.27 -5.35
C LEU A 76 -3.31 24.98 -4.67
N ASN A 77 -3.30 24.97 -3.34
CA ASN A 77 -4.40 25.43 -2.49
C ASN A 77 -4.30 26.95 -2.22
N MET A 78 -3.09 27.51 -2.26
CA MET A 78 -2.80 28.92 -1.97
C MET A 78 -2.43 29.65 -3.27
N TRP A 79 -3.39 29.76 -4.20
CA TRP A 79 -3.11 30.21 -5.58
C TRP A 79 -2.29 31.50 -5.68
N GLU A 80 -2.64 32.54 -4.93
CA GLU A 80 -1.95 33.83 -5.02
C GLU A 80 -0.53 33.80 -4.39
N GLU A 81 -0.20 32.81 -3.56
CA GLU A 81 1.16 32.60 -3.03
C GLU A 81 2.07 31.87 -4.03
N ILE A 82 1.54 30.87 -4.76
CA ILE A 82 2.33 30.11 -5.75
C ILE A 82 2.45 30.82 -7.11
N ARG A 83 1.44 31.60 -7.50
CA ARG A 83 1.36 32.28 -8.82
C ARG A 83 2.62 33.07 -9.21
N PRO A 84 3.26 33.88 -8.34
CA PRO A 84 4.52 34.56 -8.66
C PRO A 84 5.67 33.62 -9.05
N ALA A 85 5.70 32.41 -8.49
CA ALA A 85 6.69 31.39 -8.85
C ALA A 85 6.34 30.70 -10.19
N LEU A 86 5.06 30.44 -10.45
CA LEU A 86 4.59 29.92 -11.73
C LEU A 86 4.90 30.89 -12.88
N ASP A 87 4.75 32.21 -12.69
CA ASP A 87 5.12 33.22 -13.69
C ASP A 87 6.62 33.25 -13.98
N VAL A 88 7.48 33.13 -12.96
CA VAL A 88 8.94 33.00 -13.17
C VAL A 88 9.26 31.71 -13.94
N CYS A 89 8.57 30.60 -13.63
CA CYS A 89 8.74 29.35 -14.37
C CYS A 89 8.27 29.45 -15.83
N ARG A 90 7.15 30.13 -16.09
CA ARG A 90 6.61 30.41 -17.44
C ARG A 90 7.56 31.24 -18.30
N GLN A 91 8.20 32.23 -17.70
CA GLN A 91 9.16 33.09 -18.39
C GLN A 91 10.48 32.36 -18.72
N LYS A 92 10.94 31.47 -17.82
CA LYS A 92 12.28 30.87 -17.92
C LYS A 92 12.34 29.48 -18.55
N PHE A 93 11.31 28.64 -18.38
CA PHE A 93 11.35 27.22 -18.74
C PHE A 93 10.31 26.88 -19.78
N ARG A 94 10.58 25.86 -20.61
CA ARG A 94 9.64 25.35 -21.63
C ARG A 94 9.47 23.84 -21.41
N PRO A 95 8.52 23.42 -20.57
CA PRO A 95 8.40 22.04 -20.14
C PRO A 95 8.04 21.11 -21.28
N ARG A 96 8.62 19.90 -21.26
CA ARG A 96 8.13 18.75 -22.03
C ARG A 96 7.44 17.71 -21.15
N SER A 97 7.59 17.83 -19.83
CA SER A 97 6.91 17.00 -18.84
C SER A 97 6.35 17.89 -17.73
N ILE A 98 5.07 17.70 -17.38
CA ILE A 98 4.46 18.37 -16.22
C ILE A 98 3.84 17.34 -15.29
N ARG A 99 4.04 17.54 -13.99
CA ARG A 99 3.54 16.66 -12.93
C ARG A 99 2.84 17.52 -11.89
N ILE A 100 1.60 17.22 -11.57
CA ILE A 100 0.78 17.99 -10.62
C ILE A 100 0.15 16.99 -9.65
N SER A 101 0.28 17.22 -8.33
CA SER A 101 -0.14 16.25 -7.31
C SER A 101 -0.63 16.90 -6.02
N GLY A 102 -1.65 16.31 -5.38
CA GLY A 102 -2.19 16.80 -4.10
C GLY A 102 -3.09 18.02 -4.31
N ILE A 103 -4.04 17.92 -5.24
CA ILE A 103 -4.87 19.04 -5.72
C ILE A 103 -6.31 18.61 -6.04
N LEU A 104 -7.22 19.58 -6.14
CA LEU A 104 -8.55 19.37 -6.74
C LEU A 104 -8.54 19.54 -8.26
N ALA A 105 -9.55 18.98 -8.93
CA ALA A 105 -9.81 19.20 -10.36
C ALA A 105 -10.01 20.70 -10.68
N ASP A 106 -10.55 21.46 -9.74
CA ASP A 106 -10.77 22.90 -9.81
C ASP A 106 -9.43 23.66 -9.89
N HIS A 107 -8.46 23.26 -9.06
CA HIS A 107 -7.10 23.82 -9.06
C HIS A 107 -6.35 23.47 -10.36
N LEU A 108 -6.56 22.24 -10.88
CA LEU A 108 -6.03 21.83 -12.18
C LEU A 108 -6.60 22.69 -13.33
N ASN A 109 -7.91 22.95 -13.32
CA ASN A 109 -8.56 23.78 -14.32
C ASN A 109 -8.14 25.26 -14.21
N ARG A 110 -8.02 25.80 -12.99
CA ARG A 110 -7.50 27.17 -12.76
C ARG A 110 -6.08 27.31 -13.31
N PHE A 111 -5.20 26.37 -13.00
CA PHE A 111 -3.85 26.30 -13.54
C PHE A 111 -3.83 26.24 -15.08
N TYR A 112 -4.58 25.31 -15.67
CA TYR A 112 -4.60 25.15 -17.13
C TYR A 112 -5.21 26.37 -17.84
N CYS A 113 -6.18 27.07 -17.24
CA CYS A 113 -6.73 28.29 -17.80
C CYS A 113 -5.71 29.45 -17.82
N GLU A 114 -4.91 29.64 -16.76
CA GLU A 114 -3.93 30.73 -16.68
C GLU A 114 -2.61 30.43 -17.43
N TYR A 115 -2.23 29.14 -17.53
CA TYR A 115 -0.93 28.70 -18.07
C TYR A 115 -0.99 27.85 -19.35
N ARG A 116 -2.11 27.91 -20.11
CA ARG A 116 -2.34 27.09 -21.34
C ARG A 116 -1.20 27.13 -22.36
N ASP A 117 -0.71 28.32 -22.68
CA ASP A 117 0.38 28.57 -23.64
C ASP A 117 1.73 28.01 -23.16
N TRP A 118 1.91 27.87 -21.85
CA TRP A 118 3.12 27.31 -21.27
C TRP A 118 3.17 25.78 -21.41
N VAL A 119 2.01 25.12 -21.35
CA VAL A 119 1.89 23.65 -21.34
C VAL A 119 1.49 23.02 -22.68
N GLN A 120 1.20 23.83 -23.71
CA GLN A 120 0.81 23.35 -25.06
C GLN A 120 1.82 22.36 -25.70
N ASP A 121 3.10 22.48 -25.34
CA ASP A 121 4.24 21.76 -25.92
C ASP A 121 4.66 20.53 -25.11
N VAL A 122 3.94 20.23 -24.02
CA VAL A 122 4.17 19.10 -23.12
C VAL A 122 3.85 17.78 -23.81
N GLU A 123 4.76 16.81 -23.66
CA GLU A 123 4.64 15.45 -24.18
C GLU A 123 4.28 14.41 -23.10
N GLN A 124 4.53 14.73 -21.82
CA GLN A 124 4.18 13.90 -20.67
C GLN A 124 3.34 14.68 -19.66
N VAL A 125 2.15 14.19 -19.33
CA VAL A 125 1.27 14.77 -18.31
C VAL A 125 1.10 13.78 -17.17
N ARG A 126 1.35 14.21 -15.93
CA ARG A 126 0.95 13.48 -14.73
C ARG A 126 0.06 14.36 -13.85
N VAL A 127 -1.10 13.83 -13.47
CA VAL A 127 -2.02 14.43 -12.51
C VAL A 127 -2.29 13.42 -11.40
N SER A 128 -2.33 13.91 -10.15
CA SER A 128 -2.81 13.18 -8.99
C SER A 128 -3.76 14.09 -8.22
N LEU A 129 -5.05 13.75 -8.27
CA LEU A 129 -6.13 14.39 -7.52
C LEU A 129 -6.24 13.76 -6.14
N ASP A 130 -6.50 14.57 -5.11
CA ASP A 130 -6.50 14.15 -3.70
C ASP A 130 -7.35 15.14 -2.88
N ASP A 131 -8.51 14.71 -2.36
CA ASP A 131 -9.40 15.59 -1.57
C ASP A 131 -9.07 15.66 -0.07
N ARG A 132 -8.24 14.73 0.42
CA ARG A 132 -8.14 14.36 1.85
C ARG A 132 -7.63 15.49 2.76
N PHE A 133 -7.06 16.52 2.14
CA PHE A 133 -6.35 17.63 2.76
C PHE A 133 -6.98 19.02 2.49
N VAL A 134 -8.10 19.10 1.76
CA VAL A 134 -8.65 20.38 1.32
C VAL A 134 -9.67 20.94 2.31
N TYR A 135 -9.58 22.24 2.60
CA TYR A 135 -10.34 22.93 3.66
C TYR A 135 -11.46 23.86 3.13
N TYR A 136 -11.55 24.04 1.82
CA TYR A 136 -12.49 24.95 1.17
C TYR A 136 -13.19 24.25 0.01
N PHE A 137 -14.47 24.59 -0.20
CA PHE A 137 -15.36 23.93 -1.13
C PHE A 137 -16.03 25.00 -2.01
N GLU A 138 -15.92 24.87 -3.34
CA GLU A 138 -16.75 25.62 -4.28
C GLU A 138 -17.88 24.70 -4.75
N GLU A 139 -19.11 25.06 -4.43
CA GLU A 139 -20.31 24.33 -4.82
C GLU A 139 -20.60 24.54 -6.31
N LEU A 140 -20.52 23.46 -7.12
CA LEU A 140 -21.35 23.18 -8.31
C LEU A 140 -20.78 21.97 -9.08
N PRO A 141 -21.62 21.21 -9.84
CA PRO A 141 -21.15 20.29 -10.86
C PRO A 141 -20.34 21.01 -11.94
N ALA A 142 -19.13 20.52 -12.25
CA ALA A 142 -18.18 21.23 -13.11
C ALA A 142 -17.70 20.41 -14.30
N LYS A 143 -17.58 21.04 -15.47
CA LYS A 143 -17.11 20.43 -16.71
C LYS A 143 -15.88 21.16 -17.23
N TYR A 144 -14.71 20.55 -17.03
CA TYR A 144 -13.41 21.11 -17.37
C TYR A 144 -12.88 20.54 -18.68
N VAL A 145 -12.20 21.38 -19.47
CA VAL A 145 -11.70 21.01 -20.80
C VAL A 145 -10.23 21.40 -20.93
N LEU A 146 -9.37 20.39 -20.88
CA LEU A 146 -7.92 20.49 -20.97
C LEU A 146 -7.47 20.04 -22.35
N ASN A 147 -6.56 20.77 -23.02
CA ASN A 147 -6.04 20.39 -24.34
C ASN A 147 -4.52 20.24 -24.27
N PHE A 148 -4.03 19.02 -24.52
CA PHE A 148 -2.59 18.73 -24.57
C PHE A 148 -2.26 18.13 -25.95
N PRO A 149 -2.19 18.96 -27.01
CA PRO A 149 -2.13 18.46 -28.38
C PRO A 149 -0.84 17.70 -28.71
N LYS A 150 0.23 17.85 -27.92
CA LYS A 150 1.50 17.12 -28.06
C LYS A 150 1.72 16.02 -27.02
N ALA A 151 0.77 15.79 -26.10
CA ALA A 151 0.90 14.72 -25.11
C ALA A 151 0.89 13.34 -25.78
N LYS A 152 1.83 12.49 -25.34
CA LYS A 152 2.02 11.09 -25.73
C LYS A 152 1.88 10.15 -24.53
N TYR A 153 2.17 10.66 -23.33
CA TYR A 153 2.14 9.92 -22.08
C TYR A 153 1.21 10.61 -21.09
N LEU A 154 0.26 9.86 -20.53
CA LEU A 154 -0.63 10.32 -19.46
C LEU A 154 -0.51 9.38 -18.25
N ASN A 155 -0.32 9.96 -17.06
CA ASN A 155 -0.56 9.28 -15.79
C ASN A 155 -1.63 10.06 -15.02
N TRP A 156 -2.75 9.42 -14.70
CA TRP A 156 -3.84 10.00 -13.94
C TRP A 156 -4.10 9.16 -12.68
N TYR A 157 -4.17 9.80 -11.52
CA TYR A 157 -4.41 9.16 -10.23
C TYR A 157 -5.49 9.95 -9.47
N GLU A 158 -6.44 9.27 -8.82
CA GLU A 158 -7.52 9.88 -8.04
C GLU A 158 -7.59 9.23 -6.65
N CYS A 159 -7.34 10.00 -5.58
CA CYS A 159 -7.21 9.43 -4.23
C CYS A 159 -8.24 10.00 -3.24
N LEU A 160 -9.47 9.46 -3.33
CA LEU A 160 -10.70 10.00 -2.73
C LEU A 160 -11.08 11.39 -3.28
N TYR A 161 -12.36 11.59 -3.57
CA TYR A 161 -12.87 12.85 -4.13
C TYR A 161 -14.40 12.98 -3.91
N GLY A 162 -14.84 13.09 -2.66
CA GLY A 162 -16.26 13.26 -2.30
C GLY A 162 -16.85 14.64 -2.63
N ALA A 163 -16.46 15.22 -3.77
CA ALA A 163 -16.51 16.65 -4.08
C ALA A 163 -17.59 17.05 -5.11
N GLY A 164 -18.55 16.17 -5.38
CA GLY A 164 -19.66 16.38 -6.32
C GLY A 164 -19.26 16.20 -7.80
N GLU A 165 -20.24 16.08 -8.69
CA GLU A 165 -20.05 15.69 -10.10
C GLU A 165 -19.05 16.57 -10.87
N LYS A 166 -17.84 16.06 -11.18
CA LYS A 166 -16.83 16.79 -11.96
C LYS A 166 -16.31 15.97 -13.13
N THR A 167 -16.58 16.46 -14.34
CA THR A 167 -16.05 15.89 -15.59
C THR A 167 -14.78 16.62 -16.00
N VAL A 168 -13.68 15.91 -16.21
CA VAL A 168 -12.46 16.46 -16.82
C VAL A 168 -12.25 15.84 -18.19
N THR A 169 -12.58 16.59 -19.24
CA THR A 169 -12.30 16.19 -20.63
C THR A 169 -10.88 16.62 -20.99
N LEU A 170 -10.01 15.66 -21.28
CA LEU A 170 -8.61 15.88 -21.64
C LEU A 170 -8.38 15.50 -23.12
N ASN A 171 -8.38 16.51 -23.98
CA ASN A 171 -8.18 16.38 -25.42
C ASN A 171 -6.69 16.20 -25.74
N ALA A 172 -6.26 14.95 -25.96
CA ALA A 172 -4.87 14.61 -26.32
C ALA A 172 -4.80 13.52 -27.41
N PRO A 173 -5.09 13.86 -28.69
CA PRO A 173 -5.19 12.89 -29.80
C PRO A 173 -3.85 12.26 -30.26
N ASN A 174 -2.79 12.43 -29.47
CA ASN A 174 -1.45 11.87 -29.69
C ASN A 174 -1.00 10.94 -28.55
N LEU A 175 -1.86 10.63 -27.58
CA LEU A 175 -1.55 9.66 -26.52
C LEU A 175 -1.22 8.28 -27.10
N GLN A 176 -0.17 7.68 -26.54
CA GLN A 176 0.39 6.38 -26.87
C GLN A 176 0.34 5.48 -25.62
N GLU A 177 0.82 6.01 -24.49
CA GLU A 177 0.87 5.29 -23.22
C GLU A 177 0.03 6.02 -22.16
N VAL A 178 -0.97 5.32 -21.61
CA VAL A 178 -1.93 5.87 -20.65
C VAL A 178 -1.96 4.99 -19.40
N VAL A 179 -1.82 5.62 -18.24
CA VAL A 179 -1.97 5.01 -16.92
C VAL A 179 -3.09 5.73 -16.18
N ILE A 180 -4.08 4.99 -15.67
CA ILE A 180 -5.20 5.50 -14.86
C ILE A 180 -5.31 4.67 -13.58
N ASP A 181 -5.55 5.33 -12.48
CA ASP A 181 -5.84 4.76 -11.16
C ASP A 181 -6.97 5.62 -10.58
N ASP A 182 -8.21 5.14 -10.62
CA ASP A 182 -9.39 5.93 -10.24
C ASP A 182 -9.65 5.92 -8.71
N SER A 183 -10.62 6.73 -8.27
CA SER A 183 -11.05 6.79 -6.88
C SER A 183 -12.16 5.80 -6.56
N LEU A 184 -12.32 5.48 -5.27
CA LEU A 184 -13.51 4.86 -4.66
C LEU A 184 -14.78 5.77 -4.69
N ASP A 185 -14.88 6.63 -5.69
CA ASP A 185 -15.94 7.62 -5.91
C ASP A 185 -16.28 7.64 -7.41
N ASP A 186 -17.55 7.53 -7.76
CA ASP A 186 -18.09 7.43 -9.12
C ASP A 186 -18.53 8.78 -9.72
N THR A 187 -18.54 9.86 -8.93
CA THR A 187 -19.03 11.18 -9.37
C THR A 187 -18.03 11.94 -10.27
N SER A 188 -16.77 11.48 -10.34
CA SER A 188 -15.75 11.99 -11.25
C SER A 188 -15.85 11.30 -12.58
N VAL A 189 -15.60 12.03 -13.67
CA VAL A 189 -15.39 11.39 -14.97
C VAL A 189 -14.24 12.08 -15.70
N LEU A 190 -13.05 11.48 -15.66
CA LEU A 190 -12.03 11.73 -16.68
C LEU A 190 -12.58 11.27 -18.04
N LYS A 191 -12.46 12.08 -19.09
CA LYS A 191 -12.80 11.69 -20.46
C LYS A 191 -11.62 11.95 -21.40
N LEU A 192 -11.28 10.96 -22.21
CA LEU A 192 -10.14 10.95 -23.13
C LEU A 192 -10.60 10.78 -24.59
N PRO A 193 -11.30 11.77 -25.16
CA PRO A 193 -11.94 11.63 -26.47
C PRO A 193 -10.93 11.53 -27.62
N GLY A 194 -11.25 10.70 -28.62
CA GLY A 194 -10.52 10.55 -29.87
C GLY A 194 -9.11 9.95 -29.76
N CYS A 195 -8.76 9.30 -28.64
CA CYS A 195 -7.41 8.82 -28.32
C CYS A 195 -7.01 7.52 -29.05
N THR A 196 -7.23 7.47 -30.36
CA THR A 196 -7.03 6.30 -31.26
C THR A 196 -5.59 5.78 -31.39
N LYS A 197 -4.58 6.45 -30.82
CA LYS A 197 -3.15 6.12 -30.98
C LYS A 197 -2.54 5.37 -29.79
N ILE A 198 -3.34 5.01 -28.79
CA ILE A 198 -2.88 4.30 -27.59
C ILE A 198 -2.34 2.91 -27.99
N ASP A 199 -1.05 2.67 -27.72
CA ASP A 199 -0.36 1.39 -27.88
C ASP A 199 -0.17 0.66 -26.54
N LYS A 200 -0.25 1.38 -25.41
CA LYS A 200 -0.18 0.84 -24.05
C LYS A 200 -1.23 1.48 -23.15
N LEU A 201 -2.04 0.65 -22.48
CA LEU A 201 -3.01 1.07 -21.50
C LEU A 201 -2.80 0.30 -20.18
N ASN A 202 -2.80 1.01 -19.06
CA ASN A 202 -2.75 0.44 -17.72
C ASN A 202 -3.79 1.13 -16.83
N CYS A 203 -4.91 0.46 -16.53
CA CYS A 203 -5.99 1.03 -15.73
C CYS A 203 -6.29 0.20 -14.48
N THR A 204 -6.44 0.88 -13.35
CA THR A 204 -7.17 0.39 -12.18
C THR A 204 -8.51 1.10 -12.10
N PHE A 205 -9.59 0.33 -11.91
CA PHE A 205 -10.95 0.81 -11.72
C PHE A 205 -11.56 0.22 -10.44
N TYR A 206 -11.96 1.09 -9.53
CA TYR A 206 -12.70 0.82 -8.31
C TYR A 206 -14.17 1.19 -8.44
N THR A 207 -14.51 2.17 -9.28
CA THR A 207 -15.91 2.58 -9.53
C THR A 207 -16.24 2.82 -11.00
N LYS A 208 -15.31 3.33 -11.80
CA LYS A 208 -15.56 3.80 -13.17
C LYS A 208 -15.49 2.68 -14.20
N LYS A 209 -16.06 2.89 -15.39
CA LYS A 209 -16.05 1.94 -16.50
C LYS A 209 -15.19 2.47 -17.65
N MET A 210 -14.63 1.55 -18.45
CA MET A 210 -13.85 1.89 -19.65
C MET A 210 -14.63 2.83 -20.61
N GLU A 211 -15.94 2.61 -20.73
CA GLU A 211 -16.85 3.36 -21.61
C GLU A 211 -17.20 4.76 -21.08
N ASP A 212 -17.01 5.02 -19.78
CA ASP A 212 -17.17 6.38 -19.22
C ASP A 212 -16.02 7.29 -19.64
N ILE A 213 -14.83 6.72 -19.82
CA ILE A 213 -13.56 7.43 -20.02
C ILE A 213 -13.16 7.48 -21.51
N PHE A 214 -13.32 6.38 -22.25
CA PHE A 214 -12.84 6.24 -23.62
C PHE A 214 -13.99 6.10 -24.63
N ASP A 215 -13.98 6.95 -25.66
CA ASP A 215 -14.97 6.96 -26.75
C ASP A 215 -14.50 6.25 -28.03
N SER A 216 -13.27 5.73 -28.04
CA SER A 216 -12.52 5.38 -29.24
C SER A 216 -11.89 3.98 -29.17
N PRO A 217 -11.86 3.23 -30.30
CA PRO A 217 -11.47 1.82 -30.29
C PRO A 217 -9.95 1.63 -30.16
N PHE A 218 -9.59 0.61 -29.37
CA PHE A 218 -8.20 0.26 -29.02
C PHE A 218 -7.47 -0.55 -30.11
N SER A 219 -7.74 -0.31 -31.39
CA SER A 219 -7.23 -1.13 -32.51
C SER A 219 -5.69 -1.15 -32.64
N ASN A 220 -5.00 -0.15 -32.08
CA ASN A 220 -3.54 -0.03 -32.07
C ASN A 220 -2.88 -0.62 -30.80
N LEU A 221 -3.67 -1.16 -29.86
CA LEU A 221 -3.19 -1.55 -28.53
C LEU A 221 -2.30 -2.80 -28.59
N VAL A 222 -1.07 -2.65 -28.07
CA VAL A 222 -0.03 -3.68 -28.00
C VAL A 222 0.08 -4.25 -26.58
N GLN A 223 -0.20 -3.44 -25.55
CA GLN A 223 -0.22 -3.88 -24.16
C GLN A 223 -1.47 -3.35 -23.44
N LEU A 224 -2.22 -4.25 -22.81
CA LEU A 224 -3.32 -3.93 -21.90
C LEU A 224 -2.99 -4.48 -20.51
N TRP A 225 -3.03 -3.60 -19.50
CA TRP A 225 -3.15 -3.97 -18.10
C TRP A 225 -4.45 -3.35 -17.58
N LEU A 226 -5.28 -4.16 -16.92
CA LEU A 226 -6.62 -3.75 -16.52
C LEU A 226 -7.03 -4.48 -15.24
N CYS A 227 -7.20 -3.74 -14.15
CA CYS A 227 -7.70 -4.21 -12.86
C CYS A 227 -9.07 -3.57 -12.59
N ILE A 228 -10.12 -4.39 -12.46
CA ILE A 228 -11.52 -3.93 -12.32
C ILE A 228 -12.11 -4.54 -11.05
N TYR A 229 -12.21 -3.74 -10.00
CA TYR A 229 -12.74 -4.16 -8.70
C TYR A 229 -14.27 -4.00 -8.61
N ASN A 230 -14.86 -3.05 -9.34
CA ASN A 230 -16.31 -2.91 -9.55
C ASN A 230 -16.87 -4.05 -10.42
N GLU A 231 -18.20 -4.23 -10.42
CA GLU A 231 -18.85 -5.27 -11.24
C GLU A 231 -18.69 -4.98 -12.74
N LEU A 232 -18.01 -5.88 -13.45
CA LEU A 232 -17.94 -5.81 -14.92
C LEU A 232 -19.31 -6.14 -15.54
N GLU A 233 -19.79 -5.23 -16.40
CA GLU A 233 -21.06 -5.33 -17.14
C GLU A 233 -20.86 -5.53 -18.66
N SER A 234 -19.78 -4.96 -19.22
CA SER A 234 -19.48 -4.94 -20.66
C SER A 234 -18.04 -5.42 -20.92
N VAL A 235 -17.81 -5.93 -22.13
CA VAL A 235 -16.51 -6.43 -22.59
C VAL A 235 -16.13 -5.89 -23.97
N ALA A 236 -16.86 -4.90 -24.49
CA ALA A 236 -16.68 -4.37 -25.85
C ALA A 236 -15.26 -3.82 -26.10
N PHE A 237 -14.57 -3.36 -25.05
CA PHE A 237 -13.17 -2.92 -25.11
C PHE A 237 -12.16 -4.04 -25.40
N LEU A 238 -12.55 -5.32 -25.30
CA LEU A 238 -11.72 -6.48 -25.69
C LEU A 238 -11.91 -6.90 -27.14
N ASP A 239 -12.90 -6.36 -27.86
CA ASP A 239 -13.10 -6.70 -29.27
C ASP A 239 -12.04 -6.04 -30.17
N ASN A 240 -11.61 -6.78 -31.20
CA ASN A 240 -10.70 -6.32 -32.26
C ASN A 240 -9.28 -5.92 -31.80
N LEU A 241 -8.83 -6.38 -30.62
CA LEU A 241 -7.47 -6.19 -30.10
C LEU A 241 -6.40 -7.06 -30.82
N TYR A 242 -6.40 -7.07 -32.16
CA TYR A 242 -5.58 -7.99 -32.96
C TYR A 242 -4.06 -7.78 -32.83
N ASN A 243 -3.62 -6.58 -32.43
CA ASN A 243 -2.21 -6.21 -32.24
C ASN A 243 -1.68 -6.52 -30.84
N LEU A 244 -2.51 -7.08 -29.94
CA LEU A 244 -2.20 -7.23 -28.53
C LEU A 244 -1.13 -8.31 -28.30
N VAL A 245 -0.02 -7.91 -27.69
CA VAL A 245 1.14 -8.78 -27.36
C VAL A 245 1.19 -9.13 -25.87
N LYS A 246 0.67 -8.25 -25.00
CA LYS A 246 0.50 -8.50 -23.57
C LYS A 246 -0.91 -8.11 -23.12
N LEU A 247 -1.56 -9.01 -22.38
CA LEU A 247 -2.83 -8.79 -21.69
C LEU A 247 -2.68 -9.22 -20.24
N ASN A 248 -2.88 -8.28 -19.32
CA ASN A 248 -3.07 -8.54 -17.90
C ASN A 248 -4.48 -8.06 -17.53
N LEU A 249 -5.35 -8.98 -17.12
CA LEU A 249 -6.76 -8.74 -16.85
C LEU A 249 -7.14 -9.33 -15.49
N SER A 250 -7.37 -8.47 -14.50
CA SER A 250 -7.85 -8.87 -13.16
C SER A 250 -9.23 -8.26 -12.95
N ILE A 251 -10.30 -9.05 -12.82
CA ILE A 251 -11.67 -8.52 -12.88
C ILE A 251 -12.63 -9.15 -11.87
N THR A 252 -13.60 -8.36 -11.41
CA THR A 252 -14.83 -8.80 -10.73
C THR A 252 -15.99 -8.85 -11.73
N TYR A 253 -16.82 -9.89 -11.70
CA TYR A 253 -18.00 -10.00 -12.56
C TYR A 253 -19.29 -9.63 -11.83
N SER A 254 -20.24 -8.99 -12.53
CA SER A 254 -21.60 -8.89 -12.01
C SER A 254 -22.24 -10.26 -11.80
N LYS A 255 -22.78 -10.51 -10.60
CA LYS A 255 -23.27 -11.85 -10.19
C LYS A 255 -24.37 -12.40 -11.09
N ASN A 256 -25.15 -11.52 -11.72
CA ASN A 256 -26.23 -11.88 -12.64
C ASN A 256 -25.75 -12.28 -14.05
N HIS A 257 -24.60 -11.76 -14.51
CA HIS A 257 -24.11 -11.91 -15.89
C HIS A 257 -22.76 -12.64 -16.01
N MET A 258 -22.13 -12.96 -14.88
CA MET A 258 -20.86 -13.67 -14.71
C MET A 258 -20.57 -14.76 -15.76
N ARG A 259 -21.48 -15.71 -15.98
CA ARG A 259 -21.26 -16.81 -16.94
C ARG A 259 -21.17 -16.33 -18.40
N GLU A 260 -22.03 -15.38 -18.77
CA GLU A 260 -22.06 -14.81 -20.11
C GLU A 260 -20.82 -13.95 -20.38
N LEU A 261 -20.41 -13.16 -19.39
CA LEU A 261 -19.25 -12.29 -19.47
C LEU A 261 -17.94 -13.09 -19.44
N SER A 262 -17.80 -14.12 -18.59
CA SER A 262 -16.64 -15.04 -18.59
C SER A 262 -16.45 -15.73 -19.95
N TRP A 263 -17.55 -16.15 -20.57
CA TRP A 263 -17.51 -16.70 -21.92
C TRP A 263 -17.06 -15.64 -22.95
N LYS A 264 -17.67 -14.45 -22.96
CA LYS A 264 -17.31 -13.39 -23.93
C LYS A 264 -15.86 -12.89 -23.76
N VAL A 265 -15.37 -12.75 -22.52
CA VAL A 265 -13.95 -12.45 -22.22
C VAL A 265 -13.06 -13.54 -22.81
N SER A 266 -13.35 -14.82 -22.52
CA SER A 266 -12.58 -15.96 -23.04
C SER A 266 -12.53 -16.01 -24.56
N GLU A 267 -13.66 -15.79 -25.25
CA GLU A 267 -13.71 -15.73 -26.72
C GLU A 267 -12.90 -14.56 -27.27
N SER A 268 -12.97 -13.38 -26.66
CA SER A 268 -12.21 -12.21 -27.12
C SER A 268 -10.70 -12.32 -26.87
N ILE A 269 -10.29 -12.95 -25.76
CA ILE A 269 -8.90 -13.34 -25.52
C ILE A 269 -8.40 -14.27 -26.64
N CYS A 270 -9.21 -15.25 -27.07
CA CYS A 270 -8.83 -16.17 -28.13
C CYS A 270 -8.66 -15.50 -29.51
N LYS A 271 -9.26 -14.33 -29.76
CA LYS A 271 -9.05 -13.53 -31.00
C LYS A 271 -7.66 -12.86 -31.05
N CYS A 272 -6.93 -12.80 -29.95
CA CYS A 272 -5.67 -12.05 -29.81
C CYS A 272 -4.44 -12.86 -30.28
N HIS A 273 -4.41 -13.31 -31.52
CA HIS A 273 -3.39 -14.26 -32.06
C HIS A 273 -1.91 -13.84 -31.91
N GLN A 274 -1.61 -12.56 -31.66
CA GLN A 274 -0.25 -12.03 -31.42
C GLN A 274 0.22 -12.14 -29.95
N LEU A 275 -0.65 -12.60 -29.05
CA LEU A 275 -0.43 -12.57 -27.61
C LEU A 275 0.73 -13.49 -27.18
N LYS A 276 1.70 -12.89 -26.48
CA LYS A 276 2.88 -13.57 -25.91
C LYS A 276 2.79 -13.70 -24.39
N HIS A 277 2.00 -12.86 -23.75
CA HIS A 277 1.77 -12.87 -22.30
C HIS A 277 0.28 -12.70 -22.02
N LEU A 278 -0.33 -13.68 -21.38
CA LEU A 278 -1.69 -13.65 -20.87
C LEU A 278 -1.66 -13.82 -19.35
N GLN A 279 -2.23 -12.85 -18.65
CA GLN A 279 -2.66 -12.98 -17.26
C GLN A 279 -4.17 -12.71 -17.19
N TYR A 280 -4.95 -13.66 -16.67
CA TYR A 280 -6.40 -13.54 -16.51
C TYR A 280 -6.81 -14.10 -15.14
N ILE A 281 -7.23 -13.22 -14.23
CA ILE A 281 -7.50 -13.51 -12.83
C ILE A 281 -8.87 -12.96 -12.42
N ILE A 282 -9.63 -13.72 -11.63
CA ILE A 282 -10.86 -13.23 -11.00
C ILE A 282 -10.54 -12.71 -9.59
N ILE A 283 -11.00 -11.49 -9.25
CA ILE A 283 -10.66 -10.85 -7.97
C ILE A 283 -11.57 -11.33 -6.84
N TYR A 284 -12.88 -11.34 -7.05
CA TYR A 284 -13.90 -11.73 -6.06
C TYR A 284 -14.94 -12.70 -6.65
N ASP A 285 -15.76 -13.31 -5.79
CA ASP A 285 -16.87 -14.20 -6.17
C ASP A 285 -16.44 -15.40 -7.06
N ILE A 286 -15.39 -16.11 -6.63
CA ILE A 286 -14.90 -17.34 -7.27
C ILE A 286 -16.04 -18.35 -7.41
N SER A 287 -16.30 -18.77 -8.64
CA SER A 287 -17.55 -19.45 -9.00
C SER A 287 -17.34 -20.45 -10.14
N PRO A 288 -18.00 -21.63 -10.11
CA PRO A 288 -17.94 -22.61 -11.21
C PRO A 288 -18.55 -22.09 -12.52
N ASN A 289 -19.16 -20.90 -12.53
CA ASN A 289 -19.61 -20.21 -13.74
C ASN A 289 -18.50 -19.37 -14.42
N CYS A 290 -17.39 -19.09 -13.72
CA CYS A 290 -16.22 -18.39 -14.27
C CYS A 290 -15.31 -19.39 -15.02
N THR A 291 -15.78 -19.92 -16.14
CA THR A 291 -15.01 -20.88 -16.94
C THR A 291 -14.15 -20.22 -18.02
N VAL A 292 -12.99 -20.83 -18.29
CA VAL A 292 -12.12 -20.54 -19.43
C VAL A 292 -11.78 -21.85 -20.17
N ASN A 293 -11.86 -21.85 -21.49
CA ASN A 293 -11.56 -23.04 -22.29
C ASN A 293 -10.07 -23.06 -22.66
N LEU A 294 -9.29 -23.89 -21.95
CA LEU A 294 -7.83 -23.94 -22.11
C LEU A 294 -7.43 -24.60 -23.45
N SER A 295 -8.28 -25.46 -24.03
CA SER A 295 -8.08 -26.02 -25.37
C SER A 295 -8.18 -24.93 -26.44
N LYS A 296 -9.17 -24.03 -26.39
CA LYS A 296 -9.26 -22.87 -27.28
C LYS A 296 -8.06 -21.94 -27.16
N ILE A 297 -7.57 -21.69 -25.93
CA ILE A 297 -6.35 -20.91 -25.69
C ILE A 297 -5.14 -21.57 -26.39
N ALA A 298 -4.95 -22.88 -26.22
CA ALA A 298 -3.86 -23.62 -26.87
C ALA A 298 -3.95 -23.60 -28.42
N GLN A 299 -5.16 -23.74 -28.97
CA GLN A 299 -5.41 -23.74 -30.42
C GLN A 299 -5.11 -22.38 -31.07
N ASN A 300 -5.53 -21.28 -30.46
CA ASN A 300 -5.49 -19.94 -31.10
C ASN A 300 -4.23 -19.13 -30.73
N LEU A 301 -3.70 -19.29 -29.51
CA LEU A 301 -2.61 -18.45 -28.97
C LEU A 301 -1.24 -19.15 -29.08
N VAL A 302 -0.90 -19.64 -30.29
CA VAL A 302 0.34 -20.41 -30.55
C VAL A 302 1.65 -19.67 -30.22
N ASN A 303 1.60 -18.34 -30.16
CA ASN A 303 2.73 -17.47 -29.84
C ASN A 303 2.96 -17.28 -28.32
N LEU A 304 2.08 -17.82 -27.47
CA LEU A 304 2.06 -17.55 -26.04
C LEU A 304 3.32 -18.08 -25.35
N GLN A 305 3.99 -17.20 -24.59
CA GLN A 305 5.24 -17.47 -23.86
C GLN A 305 5.03 -17.50 -22.35
N SER A 306 4.00 -16.80 -21.85
CA SER A 306 3.55 -16.85 -20.46
C SER A 306 2.04 -16.95 -20.42
N LEU A 307 1.54 -17.94 -19.68
CA LEU A 307 0.13 -18.09 -19.30
C LEU A 307 0.05 -18.01 -17.78
N ASP A 308 -0.84 -17.17 -17.26
CA ASP A 308 -1.07 -16.94 -15.84
C ASP A 308 -2.61 -16.86 -15.69
N LEU A 309 -3.21 -17.90 -15.08
CA LEU A 309 -4.66 -17.98 -14.86
C LEU A 309 -4.91 -18.11 -13.36
N GLY A 310 -5.86 -17.33 -12.83
CA GLY A 310 -6.15 -17.32 -11.40
C GLY A 310 -7.63 -17.29 -11.05
N ASN A 311 -7.99 -17.98 -9.97
CA ASN A 311 -9.33 -17.93 -9.35
C ASN A 311 -10.49 -18.28 -10.30
N LEU A 312 -10.29 -19.26 -11.19
CA LEU A 312 -11.24 -19.61 -12.26
C LEU A 312 -11.29 -21.12 -12.53
N PHE A 313 -12.23 -21.56 -13.39
CA PHE A 313 -12.43 -22.97 -13.72
C PHE A 313 -11.99 -23.29 -15.16
N ILE A 314 -11.15 -24.30 -15.32
CA ILE A 314 -10.73 -24.79 -16.64
C ILE A 314 -11.77 -25.73 -17.25
N GLU A 315 -12.18 -25.40 -18.47
CA GLU A 315 -12.79 -26.34 -19.42
C GLU A 315 -11.74 -26.91 -20.38
N LEU A 316 -11.90 -28.20 -20.75
CA LEU A 316 -11.07 -28.91 -21.71
C LEU A 316 -11.98 -29.60 -22.74
N THR A 317 -11.83 -29.26 -24.02
CA THR A 317 -12.44 -30.01 -25.14
C THR A 317 -11.46 -31.03 -25.73
N ASP A 318 -10.17 -30.70 -25.72
CA ASP A 318 -9.07 -31.56 -26.14
C ASP A 318 -8.27 -32.04 -24.93
N GLN A 319 -7.94 -33.34 -24.88
CA GLN A 319 -6.99 -33.88 -23.91
C GLN A 319 -5.53 -33.51 -24.21
N VAL A 320 -5.22 -33.10 -25.45
CA VAL A 320 -3.86 -32.75 -25.88
C VAL A 320 -3.78 -31.24 -26.14
N LEU A 321 -3.01 -30.53 -25.32
CA LEU A 321 -2.81 -29.09 -25.42
C LEU A 321 -1.42 -28.80 -26.00
N ARG A 322 -1.36 -28.06 -27.12
CA ARG A 322 -0.11 -27.69 -27.79
C ARG A 322 0.25 -26.23 -27.50
N PHE A 323 1.44 -26.01 -26.97
CA PHE A 323 1.94 -24.70 -26.57
C PHE A 323 3.43 -24.57 -26.94
N PRO A 324 3.76 -24.38 -28.23
CA PRO A 324 5.14 -24.52 -28.73
C PRO A 324 6.11 -23.46 -28.17
N SER A 325 5.61 -22.27 -27.83
CA SER A 325 6.40 -21.13 -27.36
C SER A 325 6.41 -20.92 -25.84
N LEU A 326 5.61 -21.69 -25.09
CA LEU A 326 5.26 -21.42 -23.69
C LEU A 326 6.40 -21.77 -22.75
N LYS A 327 6.84 -20.80 -21.93
CA LYS A 327 7.96 -20.90 -20.98
C LYS A 327 7.49 -20.96 -19.53
N THR A 328 6.39 -20.27 -19.23
CA THR A 328 5.78 -20.21 -17.91
C THR A 328 4.29 -20.49 -18.01
N MET A 329 3.80 -21.41 -17.19
CA MET A 329 2.38 -21.65 -16.96
C MET A 329 2.11 -21.48 -15.46
N LYS A 330 1.15 -20.62 -15.08
CA LYS A 330 0.60 -20.57 -13.73
C LYS A 330 -0.89 -20.79 -13.73
N LEU A 331 -1.38 -21.52 -12.73
CA LEU A 331 -2.75 -22.00 -12.57
C LEU A 331 -3.09 -21.93 -11.06
N ASP A 332 -3.17 -20.71 -10.54
CA ASP A 332 -3.12 -20.42 -9.11
C ASP A 332 -4.55 -20.21 -8.58
N GLY A 333 -5.02 -21.03 -7.61
CA GLY A 333 -6.44 -21.05 -7.23
C GLY A 333 -7.39 -21.51 -8.35
N VAL A 334 -6.92 -22.37 -9.25
CA VAL A 334 -7.66 -22.84 -10.44
C VAL A 334 -8.06 -24.31 -10.31
N ASP A 335 -9.36 -24.60 -10.49
CA ASP A 335 -9.91 -25.97 -10.58
C ASP A 335 -10.41 -26.29 -12.00
N PHE A 336 -10.98 -27.47 -12.22
CA PHE A 336 -11.42 -27.97 -13.52
C PHE A 336 -12.90 -28.37 -13.49
N ALA A 337 -13.68 -27.87 -14.45
CA ALA A 337 -15.11 -28.14 -14.55
C ALA A 337 -15.45 -29.64 -14.66
N ASN A 338 -14.54 -30.46 -15.19
CA ASN A 338 -14.59 -31.92 -15.09
C ASN A 338 -13.46 -32.42 -14.17
N GLN A 339 -13.82 -32.95 -13.00
CA GLN A 339 -12.88 -33.48 -12.00
C GLN A 339 -12.04 -34.68 -12.49
N SER A 340 -12.54 -35.44 -13.47
CA SER A 340 -11.84 -36.61 -14.03
C SER A 340 -10.84 -36.28 -15.15
N ALA A 341 -10.86 -35.04 -15.68
CA ALA A 341 -10.05 -34.68 -16.83
C ALA A 341 -8.54 -34.60 -16.51
N SER A 342 -7.72 -35.09 -17.45
CA SER A 342 -6.26 -34.95 -17.42
C SER A 342 -5.78 -34.15 -18.65
N ILE A 343 -4.72 -33.37 -18.46
CA ILE A 343 -4.03 -32.62 -19.51
C ILE A 343 -2.85 -33.44 -20.00
N ARG A 344 -2.76 -33.65 -21.32
CA ARG A 344 -1.52 -34.03 -22.00
C ARG A 344 -0.91 -32.78 -22.64
N LEU A 345 0.19 -32.29 -22.08
CA LEU A 345 0.80 -31.01 -22.41
C LEU A 345 1.98 -31.19 -23.37
N ASP A 346 1.85 -30.66 -24.58
CA ASP A 346 2.92 -30.53 -25.56
C ASP A 346 3.48 -29.10 -25.49
N ALA A 347 4.36 -28.86 -24.53
CA ALA A 347 5.00 -27.56 -24.27
C ALA A 347 6.53 -27.75 -24.09
N PRO A 348 7.29 -27.98 -25.18
CA PRO A 348 8.73 -28.28 -25.09
C PRO A 348 9.56 -27.12 -24.53
N ALA A 349 9.09 -25.88 -24.68
CA ALA A 349 9.75 -24.69 -24.16
C ALA A 349 9.50 -24.41 -22.66
N LEU A 350 8.65 -25.20 -21.99
CA LEU A 350 8.18 -24.93 -20.62
C LEU A 350 9.33 -25.08 -19.62
N ARG A 351 9.50 -24.07 -18.76
CA ARG A 351 10.57 -23.98 -17.74
C ARG A 351 10.03 -23.85 -16.32
N SER A 352 8.88 -23.20 -16.15
CA SER A 352 8.22 -22.98 -14.87
C SER A 352 6.76 -23.39 -14.94
N LEU A 353 6.30 -24.11 -13.93
CA LEU A 353 4.89 -24.45 -13.71
C LEU A 353 4.51 -24.02 -12.29
N SER A 354 3.47 -23.21 -12.13
CA SER A 354 2.77 -23.00 -10.86
C SER A 354 1.38 -23.65 -10.95
N ILE A 355 1.03 -24.48 -9.96
CA ILE A 355 -0.31 -25.08 -9.85
C ILE A 355 -0.58 -25.62 -8.43
N SER A 356 -1.85 -25.61 -8.05
CA SER A 356 -2.43 -26.43 -6.99
C SER A 356 -1.91 -27.88 -6.94
N ALA A 357 -1.41 -28.32 -5.79
CA ALA A 357 -0.80 -29.63 -5.59
C ALA A 357 -1.77 -30.78 -5.96
N ARG A 358 -3.04 -30.69 -5.56
CA ARG A 358 -4.11 -31.68 -5.88
C ARG A 358 -4.35 -31.89 -7.37
N HIS A 359 -3.82 -31.03 -8.23
CA HIS A 359 -3.91 -31.12 -9.68
C HIS A 359 -2.61 -31.56 -10.38
N LEU A 360 -1.46 -31.66 -9.70
CA LEU A 360 -0.18 -32.12 -10.28
C LEU A 360 -0.29 -33.48 -10.98
N ARG A 361 -1.05 -34.41 -10.38
CA ARG A 361 -1.32 -35.76 -10.93
C ARG A 361 -2.10 -35.74 -12.26
N ARG A 362 -2.72 -34.61 -12.62
CA ARG A 362 -3.58 -34.45 -13.81
C ARG A 362 -2.80 -33.97 -15.04
N ILE A 363 -1.61 -33.39 -14.85
CA ILE A 363 -0.73 -32.92 -15.93
C ILE A 363 0.19 -34.06 -16.37
N HIS A 364 0.35 -34.27 -17.67
CA HIS A 364 1.29 -35.21 -18.28
C HIS A 364 1.98 -34.52 -19.46
N CYS A 365 3.29 -34.25 -19.38
CA CYS A 365 4.00 -33.71 -20.55
C CYS A 365 4.23 -34.80 -21.60
N ILE A 366 4.08 -34.47 -22.89
CA ILE A 366 4.29 -35.40 -24.01
C ILE A 366 5.77 -35.46 -24.42
N ASN A 367 6.45 -34.31 -24.39
CA ASN A 367 7.85 -34.16 -24.75
C ASN A 367 8.73 -34.02 -23.49
N GLU A 368 10.04 -34.26 -23.62
CA GLU A 368 11.03 -33.95 -22.58
C GLU A 368 11.07 -32.44 -22.33
N SER A 369 10.29 -31.97 -21.35
CA SER A 369 10.17 -30.55 -21.05
C SER A 369 11.44 -30.03 -20.38
N LEU A 370 11.78 -28.77 -20.69
CA LEU A 370 12.82 -28.00 -20.02
C LEU A 370 12.41 -27.53 -18.60
N LEU A 371 11.45 -28.22 -17.99
CA LEU A 371 10.79 -27.85 -16.74
C LEU A 371 11.80 -27.98 -15.60
N ARG A 372 12.15 -26.83 -15.03
CA ARG A 372 13.20 -26.66 -14.03
C ARG A 372 12.65 -26.13 -12.71
N GLN A 373 11.61 -25.29 -12.76
CA GLN A 373 10.92 -24.75 -11.60
C GLN A 373 9.51 -25.34 -11.50
N LEU A 374 9.15 -25.76 -10.29
CA LEU A 374 7.80 -26.12 -9.90
C LEU A 374 7.43 -25.26 -8.68
N ASP A 375 6.35 -24.50 -8.79
CA ASP A 375 5.72 -23.84 -7.66
C ASP A 375 4.40 -24.60 -7.36
N ALA A 376 4.25 -25.11 -6.14
CA ALA A 376 3.12 -25.95 -5.74
C ALA A 376 2.34 -25.27 -4.61
N ASP A 377 1.06 -24.96 -4.86
CA ASP A 377 0.16 -24.43 -3.84
C ASP A 377 -0.51 -25.60 -3.09
N LEU A 378 -0.50 -25.54 -1.76
CA LEU A 378 -1.15 -26.52 -0.89
C LEU A 378 -2.67 -26.31 -0.81
N GLU A 379 -3.15 -25.08 -1.02
CA GLU A 379 -4.54 -24.61 -0.81
C GLU A 379 -5.13 -24.96 0.58
N THR A 380 -5.58 -26.19 0.76
CA THR A 380 -6.20 -26.72 1.99
C THR A 380 -5.63 -28.09 2.40
N LEU A 381 -4.64 -28.60 1.66
CA LEU A 381 -3.94 -29.83 2.00
C LEU A 381 -2.89 -29.58 3.08
N LYS A 382 -2.69 -30.59 3.93
CA LYS A 382 -1.51 -30.66 4.80
C LYS A 382 -0.23 -30.88 3.99
N LEU A 383 0.86 -30.27 4.42
CA LEU A 383 2.19 -30.34 3.80
C LEU A 383 2.63 -31.79 3.50
N GLU A 384 2.53 -32.68 4.48
CA GLU A 384 2.87 -34.11 4.31
C GLU A 384 1.98 -34.81 3.27
N GLU A 385 0.67 -34.57 3.31
CA GLU A 385 -0.29 -35.17 2.37
C GLU A 385 0.02 -34.72 0.93
N ALA A 386 0.16 -33.41 0.71
CA ALA A 386 0.48 -32.85 -0.59
C ALA A 386 1.82 -33.37 -1.13
N PHE A 387 2.82 -33.53 -0.28
CA PHE A 387 4.10 -34.12 -0.71
C PHE A 387 3.96 -35.58 -1.12
N LEU A 388 3.41 -36.44 -0.25
CA LEU A 388 3.31 -37.88 -0.50
C LEU A 388 2.36 -38.21 -1.66
N ALA A 389 1.20 -37.56 -1.72
CA ALA A 389 0.17 -37.86 -2.71
C ALA A 389 0.42 -37.20 -4.08
N HIS A 390 1.13 -36.08 -4.14
CA HIS A 390 1.15 -35.23 -5.34
C HIS A 390 2.55 -34.74 -5.76
N VAL A 391 3.29 -34.05 -4.88
CA VAL A 391 4.58 -33.42 -5.27
C VAL A 391 5.66 -34.48 -5.56
N VAL A 392 5.82 -35.49 -4.68
CA VAL A 392 6.83 -36.53 -4.86
C VAL A 392 6.57 -37.39 -6.12
N PRO A 393 5.35 -37.91 -6.38
CA PRO A 393 5.05 -38.59 -7.64
C PRO A 393 5.26 -37.72 -8.89
N PHE A 394 5.01 -36.41 -8.80
CA PHE A 394 5.28 -35.48 -9.91
C PHE A 394 6.78 -35.35 -10.19
N LEU A 395 7.60 -35.15 -9.15
CA LEU A 395 9.05 -34.95 -9.29
C LEU A 395 9.80 -36.24 -9.67
N GLN A 396 9.33 -37.41 -9.23
CA GLN A 396 9.85 -38.71 -9.70
C GLN A 396 9.69 -38.87 -11.22
N ARG A 397 8.60 -38.34 -11.78
CA ARG A 397 8.34 -38.31 -13.23
C ARG A 397 9.07 -37.17 -13.95
N PHE A 398 9.48 -36.11 -13.24
CA PHE A 398 10.11 -34.91 -13.80
C PHE A 398 11.45 -34.57 -13.11
N SER A 399 12.44 -35.47 -13.24
CA SER A 399 13.79 -35.36 -12.68
C SER A 399 14.65 -34.18 -13.18
N ASN A 400 14.15 -33.42 -14.15
CA ASN A 400 14.72 -32.14 -14.60
C ASN A 400 14.40 -30.96 -13.67
N VAL A 401 13.38 -31.08 -12.80
CA VAL A 401 13.04 -30.02 -11.83
C VAL A 401 14.14 -29.90 -10.78
N ARG A 402 14.61 -28.67 -10.56
CA ARG A 402 15.69 -28.32 -9.62
C ARG A 402 15.32 -27.22 -8.64
N GLU A 403 14.24 -26.50 -8.89
CA GLU A 403 13.77 -25.41 -8.04
C GLU A 403 12.33 -25.72 -7.67
N LEU A 404 12.05 -25.89 -6.37
CA LEU A 404 10.74 -26.21 -5.83
C LEU A 404 10.31 -25.10 -4.88
N THR A 405 9.20 -24.44 -5.17
CA THR A 405 8.48 -23.60 -4.21
C THR A 405 7.27 -24.35 -3.70
N VAL A 406 7.00 -24.27 -2.41
CA VAL A 406 5.76 -24.76 -1.79
C VAL A 406 5.13 -23.61 -1.03
N ALA A 407 3.90 -23.28 -1.38
CA ALA A 407 3.16 -22.17 -0.81
C ALA A 407 1.82 -22.64 -0.24
N ASN A 408 1.29 -21.94 0.76
CA ASN A 408 -0.13 -22.02 1.09
C ASN A 408 -0.70 -20.60 1.19
N HIS A 409 -1.34 -20.12 0.13
CA HIS A 409 -1.83 -18.75 0.09
C HIS A 409 -3.02 -18.48 1.03
N ASN A 410 -3.63 -19.52 1.61
CA ASN A 410 -4.73 -19.43 2.58
C ASN A 410 -4.26 -19.52 4.05
N HIS A 411 -2.96 -19.68 4.30
CA HIS A 411 -2.43 -19.97 5.64
C HIS A 411 -2.36 -18.73 6.53
N HIS A 412 -3.45 -18.45 7.25
CA HIS A 412 -3.56 -17.30 8.16
C HIS A 412 -3.28 -17.63 9.65
N GLU A 413 -3.15 -18.91 10.01
CA GLU A 413 -2.96 -19.35 11.40
C GLU A 413 -1.47 -19.39 11.79
N LYS A 414 -1.17 -19.11 13.06
CA LYS A 414 0.14 -19.37 13.68
C LYS A 414 0.21 -20.81 14.22
N ASN A 415 -0.01 -21.78 13.35
CA ASN A 415 0.02 -23.21 13.71
C ASN A 415 1.20 -23.89 13.01
N ALA A 416 1.85 -24.83 13.71
CA ALA A 416 2.96 -25.64 13.20
C ALA A 416 2.63 -27.14 13.10
N ASP A 417 1.35 -27.55 13.14
CA ASP A 417 0.91 -28.95 13.07
C ASP A 417 1.44 -29.72 11.83
N ASP A 418 1.77 -29.02 10.75
CA ASP A 418 2.15 -29.62 9.48
C ASP A 418 3.54 -30.30 9.54
N SER A 419 3.53 -31.61 9.34
CA SER A 419 4.71 -32.43 9.14
C SER A 419 5.24 -32.30 7.72
N PHE A 420 6.53 -32.58 7.57
CA PHE A 420 7.18 -32.85 6.30
C PHE A 420 7.58 -34.33 6.26
N PRO A 421 7.36 -35.07 5.15
CA PRO A 421 7.46 -36.53 5.20
C PRO A 421 8.92 -37.00 5.36
N PRO A 422 9.26 -37.71 6.46
CA PRO A 422 10.67 -37.92 6.87
C PRO A 422 11.46 -38.90 5.99
N THR A 423 10.79 -39.63 5.10
CA THR A 423 11.40 -40.65 4.22
C THR A 423 11.68 -40.15 2.81
N VAL A 424 11.34 -38.90 2.49
CA VAL A 424 11.48 -38.34 1.14
C VAL A 424 12.87 -37.75 0.93
N HIS A 425 13.53 -38.13 -0.18
CA HIS A 425 14.74 -37.49 -0.70
C HIS A 425 14.47 -36.97 -2.12
N LEU A 426 14.68 -35.67 -2.34
CA LEU A 426 14.47 -35.04 -3.65
C LEU A 426 15.78 -34.60 -4.29
N THR A 427 15.78 -34.56 -5.63
CA THR A 427 16.94 -34.15 -6.46
C THR A 427 17.00 -32.63 -6.73
N VAL A 428 16.28 -31.83 -5.93
CA VAL A 428 16.19 -30.38 -6.08
C VAL A 428 17.46 -29.68 -5.58
N ASP A 429 17.87 -28.63 -6.29
CA ASP A 429 18.99 -27.76 -5.95
C ASP A 429 18.55 -26.62 -5.02
N LYS A 430 17.28 -26.21 -5.09
CA LYS A 430 16.70 -25.09 -4.34
C LYS A 430 15.28 -25.44 -3.86
N LEU A 431 14.99 -25.12 -2.60
CA LEU A 431 13.70 -25.28 -1.94
C LEU A 431 13.26 -23.93 -1.37
N CYS A 432 12.01 -23.54 -1.61
CA CYS A 432 11.38 -22.36 -1.05
C CYS A 432 10.09 -22.76 -0.31
N PHE A 433 9.88 -22.26 0.90
CA PHE A 433 8.58 -22.31 1.59
C PHE A 433 8.04 -20.89 1.73
N CYS A 434 6.75 -20.70 1.43
CA CYS A 434 6.08 -19.40 1.44
C CYS A 434 4.71 -19.49 2.12
N ASN A 435 4.44 -18.75 3.20
CA ASN A 435 3.17 -18.85 3.95
C ASN A 435 2.87 -20.28 4.44
N VAL A 436 3.76 -20.92 5.21
CA VAL A 436 3.56 -22.31 5.69
C VAL A 436 4.01 -22.46 7.15
N GLY A 437 3.21 -23.18 7.94
CA GLY A 437 3.58 -23.71 9.26
C GLY A 437 4.37 -25.02 9.14
N ILE A 438 5.54 -25.12 9.77
CA ILE A 438 6.47 -26.25 9.58
C ILE A 438 7.14 -26.63 10.92
N ARG A 439 7.07 -27.90 11.35
CA ARG A 439 7.82 -28.35 12.55
C ARG A 439 9.33 -28.34 12.32
N LEU A 440 10.13 -28.03 13.35
CA LEU A 440 11.60 -28.01 13.26
C LEU A 440 12.20 -29.35 12.78
N GLU A 441 11.60 -30.47 13.19
CA GLU A 441 11.99 -31.82 12.76
C GLU A 441 12.03 -31.97 11.22
N CYS A 442 11.14 -31.28 10.49
CA CYS A 442 11.09 -31.28 9.03
C CYS A 442 12.45 -30.92 8.40
N PHE A 443 13.19 -30.01 9.02
CA PHE A 443 14.48 -29.58 8.53
C PHE A 443 15.59 -30.63 8.74
N ARG A 444 15.41 -31.58 9.67
CA ARG A 444 16.32 -32.73 9.86
C ARG A 444 16.26 -33.66 8.64
N THR A 445 15.08 -33.86 8.07
CA THR A 445 14.87 -34.53 6.77
C THR A 445 15.56 -33.78 5.63
N VAL A 446 15.36 -32.46 5.56
CA VAL A 446 15.95 -31.59 4.53
C VAL A 446 17.48 -31.55 4.62
N ALA A 447 18.07 -31.68 5.82
CA ALA A 447 19.53 -31.74 6.01
C ALA A 447 20.18 -32.94 5.30
N ALA A 448 19.45 -34.05 5.14
CA ALA A 448 19.91 -35.25 4.42
C ALA A 448 19.91 -35.10 2.89
N TRP A 449 19.33 -34.02 2.34
CA TRP A 449 19.21 -33.83 0.90
C TRP A 449 20.52 -33.35 0.27
N SER A 450 21.37 -34.30 -0.11
CA SER A 450 22.67 -34.09 -0.77
C SER A 450 22.64 -33.25 -2.05
N GLY A 451 21.48 -33.07 -2.70
CA GLY A 451 21.31 -32.19 -3.86
C GLY A 451 21.11 -30.71 -3.50
N LEU A 452 20.57 -30.42 -2.32
CA LEU A 452 20.05 -29.11 -1.95
C LEU A 452 21.17 -28.12 -1.61
N LYS A 453 21.15 -26.95 -2.26
CA LYS A 453 22.15 -25.88 -2.15
C LYS A 453 21.57 -24.57 -1.65
N GLU A 454 20.28 -24.30 -1.89
CA GLU A 454 19.60 -23.09 -1.46
C GLU A 454 18.29 -23.41 -0.73
N LEU A 455 18.07 -22.81 0.44
CA LEU A 455 16.81 -22.88 1.18
C LEU A 455 16.28 -21.47 1.43
N HIS A 456 15.05 -21.15 0.99
CA HIS A 456 14.39 -19.87 1.27
C HIS A 456 13.13 -20.12 2.12
N LEU A 457 12.93 -19.28 3.14
CA LEU A 457 11.76 -19.25 3.99
C LEU A 457 11.19 -17.82 3.96
N ASP A 458 9.93 -17.66 3.55
CA ASP A 458 9.25 -16.37 3.53
C ASP A 458 7.86 -16.46 4.17
N ASN A 459 7.64 -15.66 5.20
CA ASN A 459 6.37 -15.61 5.95
C ASN A 459 5.96 -17.00 6.52
N CYS A 460 6.93 -17.76 7.03
CA CYS A 460 6.71 -19.09 7.61
C CYS A 460 6.58 -19.04 9.15
N PHE A 461 5.90 -20.02 9.72
CA PHE A 461 5.85 -20.25 11.17
C PHE A 461 6.55 -21.58 11.48
N ILE A 462 7.49 -21.61 12.42
CA ILE A 462 8.29 -22.80 12.73
C ILE A 462 7.97 -23.33 14.12
N GLY A 463 7.53 -24.59 14.19
CA GLY A 463 7.29 -25.29 15.45
C GLY A 463 8.59 -25.75 16.10
N THR A 464 9.07 -25.02 17.09
CA THR A 464 10.04 -25.49 18.09
C THR A 464 9.33 -26.43 19.08
N GLY A 465 9.96 -27.56 19.40
CA GLY A 465 9.45 -28.55 20.35
C GLY A 465 10.39 -28.72 21.55
N GLU A 466 9.97 -29.49 22.55
CA GLU A 466 10.61 -29.60 23.86
C GLU A 466 12.07 -30.14 23.89
N GLU A 467 12.61 -30.64 22.77
CA GLU A 467 13.98 -31.18 22.68
C GLU A 467 14.92 -30.27 21.87
N GLU A 468 15.76 -29.53 22.60
CA GLU A 468 16.62 -28.42 22.16
C GLU A 468 17.88 -28.84 21.36
N GLU A 469 17.74 -29.33 20.13
CA GLU A 469 18.87 -29.44 19.19
C GLU A 469 18.62 -28.71 17.86
N SER A 470 19.48 -27.72 17.57
CA SER A 470 19.45 -26.92 16.35
C SER A 470 19.89 -27.72 15.10
N VAL A 471 19.19 -27.47 14.00
CA VAL A 471 19.29 -28.31 12.80
C VAL A 471 20.39 -27.81 11.87
N VAL A 472 21.52 -28.55 11.83
CA VAL A 472 22.65 -28.22 10.96
C VAL A 472 22.42 -28.71 9.52
N LEU A 473 22.13 -27.77 8.62
CA LEU A 473 22.00 -28.04 7.18
C LEU A 473 23.38 -28.25 6.55
N THR A 474 23.75 -29.52 6.33
CA THR A 474 25.13 -29.91 5.94
C THR A 474 25.50 -29.66 4.48
N ASN A 475 24.50 -29.59 3.58
CA ASN A 475 24.67 -29.45 2.14
C ASN A 475 24.31 -28.04 1.60
N VAL A 476 23.45 -27.32 2.31
CA VAL A 476 22.93 -26.00 1.93
C VAL A 476 24.03 -24.94 2.06
N ARG A 477 24.17 -24.10 1.03
CA ARG A 477 25.24 -23.10 0.88
C ARG A 477 24.74 -21.66 1.02
N GLN A 478 23.44 -21.44 0.84
CA GLN A 478 22.78 -20.15 1.01
C GLN A 478 21.42 -20.40 1.65
N MET A 479 21.12 -19.69 2.72
CA MET A 479 19.78 -19.62 3.28
C MET A 479 19.26 -18.19 3.20
N ARG A 480 17.95 -18.02 3.05
CA ARG A 480 17.27 -16.73 3.20
C ARG A 480 16.08 -16.92 4.11
N VAL A 481 15.98 -16.04 5.09
CA VAL A 481 14.89 -15.98 6.06
C VAL A 481 14.24 -14.61 5.90
N SER A 482 12.92 -14.58 5.82
CA SER A 482 12.11 -13.37 5.69
C SER A 482 10.80 -13.59 6.44
N ARG A 483 10.45 -12.70 7.37
CA ARG A 483 9.17 -12.72 8.09
C ARG A 483 8.85 -14.06 8.78
N VAL A 484 9.87 -14.79 9.24
CA VAL A 484 9.70 -16.09 9.91
C VAL A 484 9.47 -15.88 11.40
N GLN A 485 8.54 -16.64 11.97
CA GLN A 485 8.20 -16.66 13.39
C GLN A 485 8.42 -18.06 13.98
N LEU A 486 8.74 -18.15 15.27
CA LEU A 486 8.84 -19.42 16.01
C LEU A 486 7.62 -19.62 16.91
N SER A 487 7.35 -20.87 17.34
CA SER A 487 6.29 -21.17 18.31
C SER A 487 6.69 -20.88 19.76
N ASP A 488 7.95 -21.10 20.11
CA ASP A 488 8.51 -20.79 21.42
C ASP A 488 9.98 -20.32 21.29
N PRO A 489 10.30 -19.06 21.66
CA PRO A 489 11.61 -18.44 21.44
C PRO A 489 12.58 -18.52 22.64
N VAL A 490 12.47 -19.52 23.52
CA VAL A 490 13.39 -19.71 24.68
C VAL A 490 14.87 -19.68 24.25
N SER A 491 15.18 -20.25 23.08
CA SER A 491 16.48 -20.13 22.42
C SER A 491 16.63 -18.77 21.73
N LYS A 492 17.58 -17.96 22.20
CA LYS A 492 18.06 -16.75 21.52
C LYS A 492 18.89 -17.01 20.24
N GLU A 493 18.89 -18.24 19.73
CA GLU A 493 19.60 -18.64 18.50
C GLU A 493 18.64 -19.26 17.49
N PHE A 494 18.79 -18.91 16.20
CA PHE A 494 17.88 -19.40 15.16
C PHE A 494 18.04 -20.92 14.98
N PRO A 495 16.98 -21.74 15.11
CA PRO A 495 17.12 -23.19 15.28
C PRO A 495 17.56 -23.96 14.02
N ILE A 496 17.94 -23.27 12.93
CA ILE A 496 18.44 -23.86 11.69
C ILE A 496 19.78 -23.19 11.34
N VAL A 497 20.86 -23.96 11.30
CA VAL A 497 22.23 -23.44 11.15
C VAL A 497 22.88 -24.00 9.88
N LEU A 498 23.63 -23.17 9.15
CA LEU A 498 24.44 -23.66 8.02
C LEU A 498 25.78 -24.23 8.50
N ARG A 499 26.21 -25.35 7.92
CA ARG A 499 27.48 -26.00 8.31
C ARG A 499 28.68 -25.05 8.15
N GLY A 500 29.31 -24.73 9.28
CA GLY A 500 30.49 -23.85 9.35
C GLY A 500 30.16 -22.37 9.52
N SER A 501 28.88 -22.01 9.69
CA SER A 501 28.46 -20.76 10.33
C SER A 501 28.37 -20.96 11.85
N GLU A 502 28.64 -19.91 12.60
CA GLU A 502 28.19 -19.81 13.99
C GLU A 502 26.65 -19.66 14.03
N PRO A 503 25.96 -20.06 15.11
CA PRO A 503 24.56 -19.72 15.31
C PRO A 503 24.39 -18.20 15.24
N VAL A 504 23.40 -17.75 14.49
CA VAL A 504 23.04 -16.33 14.46
C VAL A 504 22.06 -16.09 15.61
N PRO A 505 22.27 -15.07 16.45
CA PRO A 505 21.28 -14.68 17.43
C PRO A 505 19.93 -14.47 16.75
N PHE A 506 18.94 -15.24 17.16
CA PHE A 506 17.56 -14.90 16.91
C PHE A 506 17.19 -13.86 17.96
N ASP A 507 17.67 -12.64 17.69
CA ASP A 507 16.86 -11.47 18.00
C ASP A 507 15.53 -11.69 17.27
N ASP A 508 14.54 -12.20 18.02
CA ASP A 508 13.14 -12.35 17.63
C ASP A 508 12.55 -10.98 17.18
N TYR A 509 13.30 -9.87 17.39
CA TYR A 509 13.16 -8.55 16.79
C TYR A 509 12.92 -8.54 15.25
N ASP A 510 13.97 -8.71 14.44
CA ASP A 510 14.03 -8.25 13.03
C ASP A 510 14.95 -9.14 12.17
N SER A 511 14.42 -9.77 11.11
CA SER A 511 15.10 -10.91 10.49
C SER A 511 14.88 -11.10 8.96
N GLU A 512 15.32 -10.13 8.15
CA GLU A 512 15.84 -10.43 6.79
C GLU A 512 17.24 -11.11 6.90
N ILE A 513 17.31 -12.36 7.37
CA ILE A 513 18.61 -13.02 7.56
C ILE A 513 19.18 -13.53 6.23
N TYR A 514 20.05 -12.71 5.63
CA TYR A 514 20.86 -13.06 4.47
C TYR A 514 22.06 -13.93 4.86
N PHE A 515 21.86 -15.25 4.99
CA PHE A 515 22.95 -16.23 5.10
C PHE A 515 23.69 -16.39 3.75
N SER A 516 24.37 -15.33 3.30
CA SER A 516 25.22 -15.34 2.10
C SER A 516 26.65 -15.71 2.50
N ASN A 517 27.07 -16.93 2.16
CA ASN A 517 28.37 -17.46 2.53
C ASN A 517 29.55 -16.56 2.09
N PHE A 518 30.60 -16.54 2.92
CA PHE A 518 31.75 -15.60 2.94
C PHE A 518 32.47 -15.39 1.58
N GLU A 519 32.35 -16.37 0.67
CA GLU A 519 32.85 -16.35 -0.71
C GLU A 519 32.42 -15.12 -1.53
N ARG A 520 31.21 -14.55 -1.32
CA ARG A 520 30.76 -13.40 -2.13
C ARG A 520 31.55 -12.12 -1.82
N ILE A 521 31.84 -11.89 -0.53
CA ILE A 521 32.71 -10.80 -0.08
C ILE A 521 34.15 -11.07 -0.51
N LEU A 522 34.63 -12.31 -0.40
CA LEU A 522 35.98 -12.69 -0.88
C LEU A 522 36.17 -12.51 -2.40
N ARG A 523 35.14 -12.71 -3.23
CA ARG A 523 35.22 -12.44 -4.69
C ARG A 523 35.21 -10.94 -5.01
N ALA A 524 34.44 -10.14 -4.28
CA ALA A 524 34.50 -8.68 -4.38
C ALA A 524 35.87 -8.16 -3.93
N ALA A 525 36.35 -8.59 -2.76
CA ALA A 525 37.65 -8.23 -2.20
C ALA A 525 38.81 -8.68 -3.11
N LYS A 526 38.80 -9.89 -3.67
CA LYS A 526 39.83 -10.33 -4.63
C LYS A 526 39.85 -9.46 -5.91
N LYS A 527 38.70 -8.95 -6.37
CA LYS A 527 38.64 -7.98 -7.48
C LYS A 527 39.22 -6.60 -7.13
N VAL A 528 39.18 -6.19 -5.86
CA VAL A 528 39.73 -4.91 -5.38
C VAL A 528 41.23 -5.03 -5.04
N ILE A 529 41.64 -6.12 -4.36
CA ILE A 529 43.00 -6.34 -3.85
C ILE A 529 44.02 -6.57 -4.98
N VAL A 530 43.59 -7.11 -6.13
CA VAL A 530 44.46 -7.25 -7.32
C VAL A 530 44.80 -5.89 -7.95
N ASN A 531 43.95 -4.87 -7.81
CA ASN A 531 44.16 -3.54 -8.39
C ASN A 531 44.85 -2.54 -7.44
N SER A 532 45.02 -2.84 -6.14
CA SER A 532 45.61 -1.91 -5.17
C SER A 532 47.11 -2.11 -4.90
N LYS A 533 47.71 -3.24 -5.28
CA LYS A 533 49.14 -3.53 -5.06
C LYS A 533 50.08 -2.97 -6.15
N MET A 534 49.98 -1.68 -6.50
CA MET A 534 51.02 -1.03 -7.31
C MET A 534 51.18 0.50 -7.14
N ARG A 535 51.61 0.95 -5.94
CA ARG A 535 52.48 2.14 -5.68
C ARG A 535 52.70 2.33 -4.17
N SER A 536 53.90 2.80 -3.79
CA SER A 536 54.36 3.24 -2.44
C SER A 536 53.95 2.42 -1.19
N ALA A 537 54.82 1.85 -0.36
CA ALA A 537 56.28 1.97 -0.17
C ALA A 537 56.84 3.38 0.17
N ILE A 538 57.80 3.39 1.11
CA ILE A 538 58.62 4.52 1.64
C ILE A 538 58.05 5.23 2.89
N VAL A 539 58.74 5.03 4.03
CA VAL A 539 58.86 5.87 5.27
C VAL A 539 57.57 6.37 5.95
N GLY A 540 57.26 6.10 7.24
CA GLY A 540 57.90 5.26 8.27
C GLY A 540 58.54 6.03 9.43
N HIS A 541 58.03 5.84 10.66
CA HIS A 541 58.73 6.09 11.95
C HIS A 541 58.10 5.22 13.08
N ARG A 542 58.81 5.04 14.21
CA ARG A 542 58.42 4.22 15.38
C ARG A 542 57.93 5.10 16.55
N VAL A 543 57.17 4.52 17.49
CA VAL A 543 57.49 4.46 18.95
C VAL A 543 56.45 3.58 19.71
N SER A 544 56.88 3.05 20.86
CA SER A 544 56.22 2.21 21.89
C SER A 544 54.80 2.65 22.32
N VAL A 545 53.88 1.82 22.86
CA VAL A 545 53.92 0.58 23.71
C VAL A 545 54.20 0.85 25.21
N GLU A 546 53.51 0.10 26.09
CA GLU A 546 53.41 0.21 27.58
C GLU A 546 52.49 1.35 28.10
N THR A 547 51.69 1.24 29.18
CA THR A 547 51.21 0.16 30.11
C THR A 547 49.87 0.66 30.75
N LEU A 548 49.07 0.02 31.65
CA LEU A 548 49.10 -1.20 32.49
C LEU A 548 47.62 -1.64 32.84
N ASN A 549 47.43 -2.56 33.80
CA ASN A 549 46.16 -2.95 34.46
C ASN A 549 46.15 -2.53 35.97
N VAL A 550 45.02 -2.73 36.68
CA VAL A 550 44.78 -3.03 38.14
C VAL A 550 43.48 -2.33 38.62
N ALA A 551 42.33 -3.03 38.77
CA ALA A 551 41.80 -3.75 39.97
C ALA A 551 40.92 -2.83 40.90
N THR A 552 39.99 -3.26 41.79
CA THR A 552 39.49 -4.61 42.21
C THR A 552 38.11 -4.55 42.94
N SER A 553 37.28 -5.59 42.76
CA SER A 553 36.40 -6.31 43.73
C SER A 553 35.34 -5.66 44.67
N GLY A 554 34.15 -6.29 44.73
CA GLY A 554 33.26 -6.42 45.91
C GLY A 554 31.88 -5.73 45.81
N GLY A 555 30.75 -6.32 46.24
CA GLY A 555 30.49 -7.72 46.66
C GLY A 555 29.21 -7.94 47.51
N GLY A 556 28.21 -8.67 46.98
CA GLY A 556 26.99 -9.14 47.68
C GLY A 556 25.84 -8.12 47.81
N SER A 557 24.56 -8.51 48.01
CA SER A 557 23.91 -9.84 47.90
C SER A 557 22.38 -9.75 48.11
N VAL A 558 21.57 -10.43 47.28
CA VAL A 558 20.22 -11.05 47.56
C VAL A 558 19.12 -10.09 48.12
N GLU A 559 17.91 -9.99 47.56
CA GLU A 559 16.84 -11.02 47.44
C GLU A 559 15.69 -10.57 46.50
N ASP A 560 14.86 -11.53 46.06
CA ASP A 560 13.53 -11.47 45.40
C ASP A 560 13.26 -10.63 44.12
N ASP A 561 12.71 -11.31 43.10
CA ASP A 561 12.29 -10.79 41.79
C ASP A 561 11.10 -11.64 41.24
N PRO A 562 9.91 -11.06 40.96
CA PRO A 562 8.75 -11.81 40.44
C PRO A 562 8.36 -11.43 39.00
N ASP A 563 8.00 -12.45 38.20
CA ASP A 563 7.49 -12.39 36.82
C ASP A 563 8.47 -11.83 35.76
N SER A 564 8.65 -12.50 34.61
CA SER A 564 7.80 -12.41 33.40
C SER A 564 7.76 -10.98 32.80
N THR A 565 7.97 -10.75 31.51
CA THR A 565 7.91 -11.65 30.34
C THR A 565 8.73 -11.12 29.16
N VAL A 566 9.05 -11.99 28.19
CA VAL A 566 9.23 -11.74 26.74
C VAL A 566 9.92 -10.43 26.30
N GLU A 567 11.14 -10.58 25.77
CA GLU A 567 11.56 -9.87 24.55
C GLU A 567 11.96 -10.95 23.53
N ALA A 568 11.53 -10.91 22.26
CA ALA A 568 11.32 -9.71 21.43
C ALA A 568 10.32 -9.92 20.26
N PHE A 569 9.79 -8.84 19.66
CA PHE A 569 9.35 -8.86 18.25
C PHE A 569 9.21 -7.41 17.69
N GLU A 570 10.22 -6.89 16.99
CA GLU A 570 10.39 -5.43 16.82
C GLU A 570 11.30 -4.95 15.68
N GLN A 571 11.10 -3.68 15.30
CA GLN A 571 12.23 -2.77 15.01
C GLN A 571 12.15 -1.58 15.98
N SER A 572 12.75 -1.69 17.16
CA SER A 572 12.61 -0.76 18.29
C SER A 572 11.15 -0.34 18.49
N ILE A 573 10.32 -1.29 18.93
CA ILE A 573 8.95 -1.02 19.37
C ILE A 573 9.00 -0.67 20.84
N TRP A 574 8.65 0.57 21.18
CA TRP A 574 8.27 0.85 22.56
C TRP A 574 6.97 0.12 22.86
N GLN A 575 7.01 -0.91 23.71
CA GLN A 575 5.80 -1.49 24.31
C GLN A 575 5.48 -0.80 25.64
N ARG A 576 4.19 -0.65 25.92
CA ARG A 576 3.67 -0.14 27.19
C ARG A 576 3.92 -1.16 28.33
N PRO A 577 4.58 -0.80 29.44
CA PRO A 577 4.91 -1.75 30.53
C PRO A 577 3.69 -2.37 31.23
N SER A 578 2.57 -1.65 31.30
CA SER A 578 1.33 -2.11 31.94
C SER A 578 0.12 -1.55 31.22
N ARG A 579 -0.89 -2.37 30.94
CA ARG A 579 -2.18 -1.89 30.41
C ARG A 579 -2.74 -0.75 31.27
N ARG A 580 -3.37 0.21 30.62
CA ARG A 580 -4.14 1.28 31.27
C ARG A 580 -5.20 0.65 32.19
N PRO A 581 -5.31 1.06 33.47
CA PRO A 581 -6.29 0.48 34.39
C PRO A 581 -7.72 0.82 33.97
N LEU A 582 -8.64 -0.12 34.19
CA LEU A 582 -10.07 0.07 33.96
C LEU A 582 -10.65 1.16 34.88
N PRO A 583 -11.71 1.88 34.46
CA PRO A 583 -12.44 2.83 35.31
C PRO A 583 -12.93 2.18 36.62
N THR A 584 -12.70 2.84 37.75
CA THR A 584 -13.10 2.32 39.08
C THR A 584 -14.59 2.52 39.41
N GLY A 585 -15.34 3.22 38.57
CA GLY A 585 -16.80 3.24 38.58
C GLY A 585 -17.31 2.46 37.37
N GLY A 586 -18.31 1.59 37.56
CA GLY A 586 -18.79 0.63 36.55
C GLY A 586 -19.58 1.22 35.38
N HIS A 587 -19.26 2.43 34.95
CA HIS A 587 -19.76 3.04 33.72
C HIS A 587 -18.89 2.62 32.52
N VAL A 588 -19.40 2.79 31.31
CA VAL A 588 -18.65 2.54 30.07
C VAL A 588 -17.97 3.84 29.63
N GLU A 589 -16.65 3.81 29.45
CA GLU A 589 -15.85 4.96 29.03
C GLU A 589 -15.09 4.70 27.72
N LEU A 590 -14.99 5.73 26.87
CA LEU A 590 -14.19 5.67 25.65
C LEU A 590 -12.71 5.79 26.00
N CYS A 591 -11.98 4.68 25.91
CA CYS A 591 -10.58 4.58 26.28
C CYS A 591 -9.66 4.65 25.05
N PHE A 592 -8.69 5.56 25.10
CA PHE A 592 -7.55 5.59 24.19
C PHE A 592 -6.33 4.99 24.87
N GLU A 593 -5.68 4.03 24.21
CA GLU A 593 -4.43 3.43 24.67
C GLU A 593 -3.47 3.25 23.51
N ILE A 594 -2.20 3.57 23.73
CA ILE A 594 -1.09 3.24 22.85
C ILE A 594 -0.34 2.07 23.51
N PRO A 595 -0.66 0.81 23.15
CA PRO A 595 0.02 -0.36 23.69
C PRO A 595 1.44 -0.52 23.13
N PHE A 596 1.68 -0.06 21.89
CA PHE A 596 2.97 -0.16 21.23
C PHE A 596 3.22 0.97 20.21
N ALA A 597 4.50 1.29 19.99
CA ALA A 597 4.93 2.29 19.01
C ALA A 597 6.28 1.93 18.34
N ARG A 598 6.28 1.73 17.01
CA ARG A 598 7.37 1.14 16.20
C ARG A 598 8.26 2.20 15.55
N VAL A 599 9.59 2.03 15.57
CA VAL A 599 10.56 2.94 14.90
C VAL A 599 10.90 2.42 13.50
N LEU A 600 10.23 2.94 12.48
CA LEU A 600 10.44 2.53 11.10
C LEU A 600 11.51 3.38 10.37
N PRO A 601 12.26 2.78 9.42
CA PRO A 601 13.05 3.54 8.47
C PRO A 601 12.14 4.35 7.53
N SER A 602 12.65 5.48 7.05
CA SER A 602 12.09 6.17 5.89
C SER A 602 12.67 5.54 4.64
N ASP A 603 11.80 4.89 3.88
CA ASP A 603 12.02 4.65 2.45
C ASP A 603 12.48 5.94 1.73
N PRO A 604 13.15 5.82 0.57
CA PRO A 604 13.49 6.95 -0.28
C PRO A 604 12.23 7.56 -0.92
N ALA A 605 11.47 8.30 -0.12
CA ALA A 605 10.40 9.18 -0.58
C ALA A 605 10.94 10.11 -1.69
N PRO A 606 10.14 10.45 -2.71
CA PRO A 606 10.56 11.35 -3.78
C PRO A 606 10.68 12.79 -3.25
N SER A 607 11.80 13.07 -2.58
CA SER A 607 12.33 14.37 -2.13
C SER A 607 11.27 15.44 -1.82
N SER A 608 10.77 15.42 -0.59
CA SER A 608 10.29 16.61 0.11
C SER A 608 11.38 17.10 1.07
N ASP A 609 11.78 18.36 0.98
CA ASP A 609 12.24 19.25 2.06
C ASP A 609 12.59 20.62 1.45
N GLY A 610 12.44 21.70 2.22
CA GLY A 610 12.49 23.08 1.69
C GLY A 610 12.35 24.17 2.75
N ASP A 611 13.00 24.01 3.91
CA ASP A 611 13.13 25.01 4.99
C ASP A 611 13.92 26.27 4.51
N ALA A 612 14.25 27.34 5.26
CA ALA A 612 14.13 27.77 6.67
C ALA A 612 14.03 29.34 6.66
N ALA A 613 14.12 30.16 7.73
CA ALA A 613 14.49 30.05 9.15
C ALA A 613 13.69 31.14 9.95
N GLY A 614 13.98 31.60 11.17
CA GLY A 614 15.08 31.42 12.15
C GLY A 614 14.61 31.93 13.53
N SER A 615 15.43 32.25 14.54
CA SER A 615 16.89 32.43 14.73
C SER A 615 17.23 32.02 16.20
N SER A 616 18.44 31.98 16.78
CA SER A 616 19.74 32.64 16.57
C SER A 616 20.84 31.95 17.41
N GLY A 617 22.13 32.35 17.33
CA GLY A 617 23.07 32.17 18.47
C GLY A 617 24.55 31.75 18.26
N THR A 618 25.40 32.57 17.62
CA THR A 618 26.89 32.60 17.79
C THR A 618 27.72 31.33 17.43
N ALA A 619 29.06 31.42 17.52
CA ALA A 619 30.02 30.50 16.87
C ALA A 619 31.30 30.26 17.71
N VAL A 620 32.15 29.28 17.32
CA VAL A 620 33.65 29.37 17.22
C VAL A 620 34.34 28.03 16.81
N SER A 621 35.39 28.15 15.97
CA SER A 621 36.52 27.24 15.62
C SER A 621 36.41 25.69 15.47
N ALA A 622 36.59 25.24 14.21
CA ALA A 622 37.68 24.38 13.69
C ALA A 622 37.98 22.92 14.18
N ALA A 623 37.98 22.02 13.18
CA ALA A 623 38.93 20.92 12.90
C ALA A 623 39.04 19.66 13.80
N ALA A 624 38.54 18.53 13.28
CA ALA A 624 39.09 17.17 13.48
C ALA A 624 38.62 16.22 12.35
N VAL A 625 39.37 15.14 12.06
CA VAL A 625 39.24 14.28 10.87
C VAL A 625 39.66 12.84 11.20
N THR A 626 39.03 11.75 10.74
CA THR A 626 37.67 11.46 10.21
C THR A 626 37.49 9.93 10.22
N THR A 627 36.30 9.42 10.51
CA THR A 627 35.90 8.01 10.25
C THR A 627 34.53 7.94 9.57
N SER A 628 34.35 6.96 8.69
CA SER A 628 33.21 6.88 7.75
C SER A 628 32.00 6.13 8.30
N SER A 629 30.85 6.80 8.41
CA SER A 629 29.54 6.17 8.57
C SER A 629 28.84 5.97 7.22
N THR A 630 28.14 4.85 7.05
CA THR A 630 27.20 4.61 5.94
C THR A 630 26.01 5.58 5.99
N PRO A 631 25.37 5.90 4.85
CA PRO A 631 24.30 6.90 4.80
C PRO A 631 23.04 6.42 5.51
N SER A 632 22.73 7.02 6.66
CA SER A 632 21.50 6.76 7.41
C SER A 632 20.28 7.32 6.68
N GLY A 633 19.32 6.47 6.34
CA GLY A 633 17.95 6.91 6.07
C GLY A 633 17.37 7.61 7.29
N LYS A 634 16.49 8.60 7.08
CA LYS A 634 15.73 9.20 8.19
C LYS A 634 14.87 8.10 8.86
N LYS A 635 14.58 8.21 10.15
CA LYS A 635 13.67 7.30 10.88
C LYS A 635 12.46 8.06 11.42
N TYR A 636 11.34 7.38 11.65
CA TYR A 636 10.16 7.95 12.31
C TYR A 636 9.48 6.92 13.22
N VAL A 637 8.70 7.41 14.18
CA VAL A 637 7.88 6.56 15.07
C VAL A 637 6.44 6.52 14.56
N ILE A 638 5.88 5.31 14.43
CA ILE A 638 4.43 5.08 14.37
C ILE A 638 3.97 4.63 15.76
N TYR A 639 2.97 5.30 16.30
CA TYR A 639 2.22 4.92 17.49
C TYR A 639 0.95 4.22 17.01
N ASP A 640 0.64 3.04 17.55
CA ASP A 640 -0.65 2.39 17.30
C ASP A 640 -1.62 2.84 18.39
N VAL A 641 -2.76 3.40 18.01
CA VAL A 641 -3.79 3.86 18.94
C VAL A 641 -4.92 2.84 18.97
N ASN A 642 -4.93 2.00 20.01
CA ASN A 642 -6.12 1.25 20.37
C ASN A 642 -7.20 2.22 20.86
N VAL A 643 -8.41 2.02 20.37
CA VAL A 643 -9.63 2.65 20.89
C VAL A 643 -10.63 1.57 21.22
N ARG A 644 -11.21 1.67 22.41
CA ARG A 644 -12.21 0.73 22.91
C ARG A 644 -13.17 1.38 23.91
N LEU A 645 -14.23 0.67 24.23
CA LEU A 645 -15.09 0.94 25.37
C LEU A 645 -14.61 0.12 26.58
N ASP A 646 -14.05 0.78 27.60
CA ASP A 646 -13.71 0.14 28.87
C ASP A 646 -14.93 0.17 29.80
N GLY A 647 -15.34 -0.99 30.33
CA GLY A 647 -16.54 -1.14 31.15
C GLY A 647 -16.66 -2.55 31.78
N PRO A 648 -17.83 -2.91 32.34
CA PRO A 648 -18.05 -4.20 33.01
C PRO A 648 -18.04 -5.42 32.07
N GLU A 649 -18.40 -5.23 30.80
CA GLU A 649 -18.32 -6.22 29.74
C GLU A 649 -17.21 -5.83 28.74
N PRO A 650 -16.48 -6.79 28.13
CA PRO A 650 -15.47 -6.47 27.12
C PRO A 650 -16.10 -5.79 25.89
N ASP A 651 -15.42 -4.78 25.33
CA ASP A 651 -15.82 -4.19 24.06
C ASP A 651 -15.94 -5.27 22.96
N PRO A 652 -17.11 -5.43 22.31
CA PRO A 652 -17.27 -6.36 21.21
C PRO A 652 -16.63 -5.87 19.88
N HIS A 653 -16.26 -4.58 19.77
CA HIS A 653 -15.75 -3.98 18.52
C HIS A 653 -14.56 -3.00 18.72
N PRO A 654 -13.49 -3.37 19.46
CA PRO A 654 -12.31 -2.52 19.62
C PRO A 654 -11.58 -2.32 18.29
N THR A 655 -10.87 -1.20 18.15
CA THR A 655 -10.16 -0.85 16.90
C THR A 655 -8.75 -0.31 17.16
N SER A 656 -7.87 -0.38 16.16
CA SER A 656 -6.44 0.00 16.21
C SER A 656 -6.12 0.93 15.02
N ILE A 657 -5.27 1.93 15.26
CA ILE A 657 -5.09 3.07 14.35
C ILE A 657 -3.65 3.60 14.38
N GLU A 658 -2.89 3.32 13.32
CA GLU A 658 -1.52 3.81 13.18
C GLU A 658 -1.45 5.34 12.93
N ARG A 659 -0.66 6.06 13.75
CA ARG A 659 -0.39 7.50 13.62
C ARG A 659 1.07 7.86 13.94
N ARG A 660 1.60 8.92 13.32
CA ARG A 660 2.96 9.43 13.59
C ARG A 660 2.91 10.67 14.47
N TYR A 661 4.00 11.02 15.16
CA TYR A 661 4.13 12.27 15.93
C TYR A 661 3.64 13.51 15.14
N THR A 662 3.96 13.58 13.84
CA THR A 662 3.54 14.66 12.94
C THR A 662 2.05 14.71 12.67
N HIS A 663 1.32 13.61 12.82
CA HIS A 663 -0.14 13.57 12.65
C HIS A 663 -0.82 14.16 13.89
N PHE A 664 -0.39 13.77 15.09
CA PHE A 664 -0.84 14.37 16.35
C PHE A 664 -0.49 15.87 16.43
N LEU A 665 0.73 16.28 16.02
CA LEU A 665 1.12 17.69 16.05
C LEU A 665 0.28 18.53 15.07
N ARG A 666 0.01 18.04 13.85
CA ARG A 666 -0.89 18.71 12.90
C ARG A 666 -2.32 18.84 13.44
N LEU A 667 -2.81 17.82 14.15
CA LEU A 667 -4.11 17.84 14.81
C LEU A 667 -4.15 18.90 15.92
N TYR A 668 -3.17 18.90 16.84
CA TYR A 668 -3.06 19.88 17.91
C TYR A 668 -2.92 21.32 17.38
N ASP A 669 -2.04 21.57 16.39
CA ASP A 669 -1.87 22.91 15.82
C ASP A 669 -3.09 23.38 15.01
N GLY A 670 -3.81 22.46 14.34
CA GLY A 670 -5.07 22.77 13.67
C GLY A 670 -6.14 23.21 14.67
N LEU A 671 -6.33 22.43 15.74
CA LEU A 671 -7.28 22.76 16.82
C LEU A 671 -6.87 24.02 17.58
N ARG A 672 -5.58 24.24 17.84
CA ARG A 672 -5.07 25.43 18.53
C ARG A 672 -5.30 26.72 17.74
N LYS A 673 -5.38 26.63 16.40
CA LYS A 673 -5.78 27.75 15.52
C LYS A 673 -7.29 27.97 15.51
N GLN A 674 -8.11 26.92 15.54
CA GLN A 674 -9.57 27.01 15.44
C GLN A 674 -10.26 27.29 16.79
N CYS A 675 -9.78 26.68 17.86
CA CYS A 675 -10.40 26.66 19.19
C CYS A 675 -9.37 26.97 20.31
N PRO A 676 -8.64 28.11 20.24
CA PRO A 676 -7.52 28.41 21.14
C PRO A 676 -7.88 28.45 22.63
N GLN A 677 -9.15 28.75 22.97
CA GLN A 677 -9.66 28.79 24.35
C GLN A 677 -9.90 27.40 24.95
N LEU A 678 -10.27 26.39 24.13
CA LEU A 678 -10.47 25.01 24.62
C LEU A 678 -9.12 24.34 24.90
N LEU A 679 -8.14 24.51 24.01
CA LEU A 679 -6.77 24.02 24.25
C LEU A 679 -5.94 24.91 25.21
N GLN A 680 -6.56 25.87 25.91
CA GLN A 680 -5.87 26.77 26.84
C GLN A 680 -5.52 26.06 28.16
N GLY A 681 -4.46 25.26 28.13
CA GLY A 681 -3.98 24.45 29.25
C GLY A 681 -3.61 23.02 28.84
N VAL A 682 -4.05 22.58 27.66
CA VAL A 682 -3.77 21.24 27.13
C VAL A 682 -2.32 21.17 26.67
N ALA A 683 -1.51 20.46 27.45
CA ALA A 683 -0.10 20.22 27.16
C ALA A 683 0.06 19.25 25.97
N PHE A 684 1.06 19.49 25.13
CA PHE A 684 1.38 18.65 23.98
C PHE A 684 2.90 18.43 23.88
N PRO A 685 3.39 17.20 23.59
CA PRO A 685 4.81 16.89 23.67
C PRO A 685 5.61 17.60 22.57
N LYS A 686 6.69 18.27 22.96
CA LYS A 686 7.51 19.09 22.05
C LYS A 686 8.39 18.23 21.13
N LYS A 687 8.79 18.82 20.00
CA LYS A 687 9.78 18.24 19.09
C LYS A 687 11.18 18.42 19.71
N VAL A 688 11.90 17.32 19.90
CA VAL A 688 13.26 17.29 20.47
C VAL A 688 14.27 17.12 19.31
N LEU A 689 15.49 17.62 19.47
CA LEU A 689 16.53 17.58 18.40
C LEU A 689 17.30 16.25 18.35
N MET A 690 17.48 15.59 19.49
CA MET A 690 18.07 14.24 19.61
C MET A 690 17.14 13.35 20.47
N GLY A 691 17.45 12.06 20.62
CA GLY A 691 16.69 11.14 21.48
C GLY A 691 15.31 10.72 20.96
N ASN A 692 14.86 11.15 19.78
CA ASN A 692 13.50 10.88 19.24
C ASN A 692 13.09 9.39 19.09
N PHE A 693 14.00 8.45 19.38
CA PHE A 693 13.81 7.00 19.27
C PHE A 693 14.16 6.25 20.57
N SER A 694 14.38 6.95 21.70
CA SER A 694 14.54 6.30 23.00
C SER A 694 13.19 5.84 23.55
N ALA A 695 13.14 4.66 24.16
CA ALA A 695 11.94 4.12 24.80
C ALA A 695 11.26 5.12 25.77
N GLU A 696 12.05 5.80 26.59
CA GLU A 696 11.63 6.88 27.50
C GLU A 696 10.79 7.96 26.79
N LEU A 697 11.38 8.69 25.83
CA LEU A 697 10.70 9.75 25.08
C LEU A 697 9.54 9.23 24.18
N ILE A 698 9.56 7.96 23.76
CA ILE A 698 8.40 7.37 23.06
C ILE A 698 7.26 7.16 24.07
N GLY A 699 7.54 6.63 25.26
CA GLY A 699 6.55 6.46 26.34
C GLY A 699 5.97 7.78 26.85
N GLU A 700 6.81 8.80 27.08
CA GLU A 700 6.35 10.17 27.41
C GLU A 700 5.37 10.70 26.35
N ARG A 701 5.69 10.48 25.06
CA ARG A 701 4.83 10.91 23.94
C ARG A 701 3.54 10.11 23.87
N SER A 702 3.58 8.79 24.09
CA SER A 702 2.40 7.94 24.15
C SER A 702 1.44 8.42 25.25
N ALA A 703 1.92 8.60 26.48
CA ALA A 703 1.11 9.09 27.59
C ALA A 703 0.56 10.51 27.36
N ALA A 704 1.34 11.40 26.74
CA ALA A 704 0.88 12.75 26.40
C ALA A 704 -0.10 12.78 25.21
N PHE A 705 -0.04 11.81 24.29
CA PHE A 705 -1.05 11.65 23.23
C PHE A 705 -2.35 11.05 23.77
N GLU A 706 -2.28 10.08 24.68
CA GLU A 706 -3.44 9.56 25.41
C GLU A 706 -4.14 10.67 26.17
N SER A 707 -3.41 11.41 27.02
CA SER A 707 -3.95 12.54 27.79
C SER A 707 -4.64 13.60 26.90
N PHE A 708 -4.13 13.79 25.67
CA PHE A 708 -4.72 14.69 24.69
C PHE A 708 -6.00 14.12 24.04
N LEU A 709 -6.05 12.82 23.76
CA LEU A 709 -7.22 12.12 23.24
C LEU A 709 -8.32 11.94 24.31
N ASP A 710 -7.94 11.70 25.56
CA ASP A 710 -8.84 11.65 26.72
C ASP A 710 -9.57 12.98 26.90
N TYR A 711 -8.86 14.10 26.82
CA TYR A 711 -9.45 15.43 26.85
C TYR A 711 -10.50 15.64 25.73
N ILE A 712 -10.28 15.04 24.56
CA ILE A 712 -11.25 15.05 23.44
C ILE A 712 -12.47 14.17 23.78
N GLY A 713 -12.26 13.05 24.47
CA GLY A 713 -13.33 12.23 25.06
C GLY A 713 -14.13 12.97 26.14
N ASP A 714 -13.49 13.79 26.96
CA ASP A 714 -14.15 14.58 28.00
C ASP A 714 -15.00 15.71 27.41
N GLU A 715 -14.52 16.44 26.39
CA GLU A 715 -15.36 17.41 25.69
C GLU A 715 -16.51 16.73 24.92
N LEU A 716 -16.37 15.45 24.49
CA LEU A 716 -17.50 14.65 23.99
C LEU A 716 -18.51 14.29 25.11
N ARG A 717 -18.05 13.86 26.29
CA ARG A 717 -18.92 13.59 27.44
C ARG A 717 -19.69 14.84 27.86
N ARG A 718 -19.00 15.98 27.95
CA ARG A 718 -19.58 17.29 28.22
C ARG A 718 -20.57 17.74 27.14
N ALA A 719 -20.27 17.50 25.86
CA ALA A 719 -21.20 17.76 24.77
C ALA A 719 -22.47 16.90 24.88
N CYS A 720 -22.33 15.63 25.27
CA CYS A 720 -23.46 14.73 25.51
C CYS A 720 -24.34 15.22 26.67
N GLN A 721 -23.75 15.59 27.81
CA GLN A 721 -24.44 16.18 28.97
C GLN A 721 -25.21 17.47 28.59
N LEU A 722 -24.59 18.36 27.80
CA LEU A 722 -25.24 19.58 27.32
C LEU A 722 -26.41 19.29 26.37
N LEU A 723 -26.48 18.13 25.71
CA LEU A 723 -27.69 17.69 24.99
C LEU A 723 -28.79 17.19 25.93
N ASP A 724 -28.45 16.53 27.05
CA ASP A 724 -29.44 16.11 28.06
C ASP A 724 -30.04 17.32 28.78
N GLU A 725 -29.21 18.32 29.10
CA GLU A 725 -29.63 19.66 29.55
C GLU A 725 -30.39 20.47 28.48
N ARG A 726 -30.50 19.97 27.24
CA ARG A 726 -31.09 20.62 26.04
C ARG A 726 -30.42 21.95 25.65
N ARG A 727 -29.20 22.17 26.11
CA ARG A 727 -28.38 23.37 25.89
C ARG A 727 -27.59 23.26 24.59
N ASN A 728 -28.32 23.02 23.50
CA ASN A 728 -27.76 22.72 22.18
C ASN A 728 -26.82 23.81 21.67
N GLU A 729 -27.03 25.08 22.03
CA GLU A 729 -26.16 26.21 21.71
C GLU A 729 -24.72 26.05 22.24
N PHE A 730 -24.55 25.38 23.39
CA PHE A 730 -23.25 25.04 23.98
C PHE A 730 -22.76 23.65 23.53
N ALA A 731 -23.67 22.72 23.25
CA ALA A 731 -23.31 21.38 22.78
C ALA A 731 -22.77 21.40 21.33
N VAL A 732 -23.40 22.14 20.40
CA VAL A 732 -23.04 22.14 18.97
C VAL A 732 -21.56 22.48 18.72
N PRO A 733 -20.95 23.53 19.30
CA PRO A 733 -19.53 23.82 19.11
C PRO A 733 -18.60 22.69 19.57
N LEU A 734 -18.96 21.97 20.63
CA LEU A 734 -18.20 20.82 21.13
C LEU A 734 -18.39 19.60 20.22
N LEU A 735 -19.63 19.29 19.82
CA LEU A 735 -19.93 18.21 18.87
C LEU A 735 -19.26 18.43 17.52
N GLU A 736 -19.24 19.66 16.99
CA GLU A 736 -18.51 20.01 15.78
C GLU A 736 -16.99 19.80 15.94
N SER A 737 -16.43 20.28 17.05
CA SER A 737 -15.00 20.13 17.35
C SER A 737 -14.61 18.66 17.43
N THR A 738 -15.34 17.89 18.23
CA THR A 738 -15.13 16.44 18.38
C THR A 738 -15.35 15.71 17.06
N PHE A 739 -16.37 16.04 16.26
CA PHE A 739 -16.61 15.40 14.95
C PHE A 739 -15.43 15.60 14.00
N ARG A 740 -14.92 16.83 13.88
CA ARG A 740 -13.73 17.15 13.06
C ARG A 740 -12.50 16.34 13.49
N ILE A 741 -12.39 16.02 14.78
CA ILE A 741 -11.28 15.24 15.34
C ILE A 741 -11.47 13.74 15.08
N LEU A 742 -12.62 13.18 15.43
CA LEU A 742 -12.88 11.75 15.26
C LEU A 742 -12.86 11.36 13.77
N ASN A 743 -13.35 12.22 12.86
CA ASN A 743 -13.26 12.02 11.41
C ASN A 743 -11.81 12.16 10.85
N LYS A 744 -10.81 12.55 11.66
CA LYS A 744 -9.37 12.47 11.31
C LYS A 744 -8.63 11.33 12.06
N ILE A 745 -9.28 10.70 13.04
CA ILE A 745 -8.79 9.52 13.75
C ILE A 745 -9.32 8.25 13.05
N PHE A 746 -10.63 8.09 12.95
CA PHE A 746 -11.30 6.93 12.36
C PHE A 746 -11.64 7.13 10.88
N LEU A 747 -12.15 6.06 10.25
CA LEU A 747 -12.75 6.11 8.92
C LEU A 747 -14.11 6.81 8.93
N ASP A 748 -14.43 7.42 7.79
CA ASP A 748 -15.62 8.23 7.49
C ASP A 748 -16.99 7.57 7.77
N LYS A 749 -17.03 6.23 7.86
CA LYS A 749 -18.23 5.40 8.11
C LYS A 749 -18.18 4.61 9.42
N SER A 750 -17.22 4.92 10.31
CA SER A 750 -17.10 4.24 11.62
C SER A 750 -18.27 4.57 12.56
N LYS A 751 -18.66 3.61 13.41
CA LYS A 751 -19.80 3.72 14.33
C LYS A 751 -19.74 4.99 15.19
N CYS A 752 -18.58 5.31 15.76
CA CYS A 752 -18.36 6.52 16.56
C CYS A 752 -18.54 7.82 15.75
N VAL A 753 -18.03 7.89 14.52
CA VAL A 753 -18.13 9.09 13.65
C VAL A 753 -19.57 9.30 13.18
N LEU A 754 -20.28 8.23 12.78
CA LEU A 754 -21.66 8.32 12.32
C LEU A 754 -22.65 8.64 13.46
N LEU A 755 -22.48 8.02 14.63
CA LEU A 755 -23.27 8.37 15.84
C LEU A 755 -23.07 9.84 16.24
N LEU A 756 -21.82 10.33 16.23
CA LEU A 756 -21.51 11.72 16.55
C LEU A 756 -22.07 12.71 15.52
N LEU A 757 -22.03 12.36 14.23
CA LEU A 757 -22.63 13.16 13.16
C LEU A 757 -24.16 13.23 13.31
N CYS A 758 -24.82 12.12 13.62
CA CYS A 758 -26.25 12.11 13.91
C CYS A 758 -26.60 12.90 15.19
N ARG A 759 -25.76 12.86 16.23
CA ARG A 759 -25.90 13.72 17.44
C ARG A 759 -25.81 15.20 17.08
N LEU A 760 -24.85 15.59 16.25
CA LEU A 760 -24.67 16.96 15.77
C LEU A 760 -25.86 17.46 14.92
N VAL A 761 -26.42 16.62 14.04
CA VAL A 761 -27.67 16.92 13.31
C VAL A 761 -28.85 17.09 14.26
N ALA A 762 -29.06 16.17 15.20
CA ALA A 762 -30.13 16.27 16.19
C ALA A 762 -30.01 17.57 17.02
N ALA A 763 -28.79 17.90 17.46
CA ALA A 763 -28.50 19.13 18.20
C ALA A 763 -28.87 20.39 17.39
N CYS A 764 -28.51 20.43 16.11
CA CYS A 764 -28.78 21.57 15.22
C CYS A 764 -30.27 21.73 14.83
N THR A 765 -31.08 20.67 14.95
CA THR A 765 -32.47 20.62 14.43
C THR A 765 -33.57 20.54 15.50
N THR A 766 -33.23 20.26 16.77
CA THR A 766 -34.23 20.18 17.85
C THR A 766 -34.83 21.55 18.25
N SER A 767 -34.18 22.65 17.87
CA SER A 767 -34.67 24.02 18.11
C SER A 767 -35.76 24.43 17.10
N PRO A 768 -36.81 25.18 17.50
CA PRO A 768 -37.76 25.80 16.58
C PRO A 768 -37.14 26.76 15.55
N ILE A 769 -35.92 27.24 15.81
CA ILE A 769 -35.06 27.93 14.84
C ILE A 769 -33.78 27.09 14.72
N PRO A 770 -33.57 26.34 13.61
CA PRO A 770 -32.38 25.50 13.46
C PRO A 770 -31.09 26.32 13.38
N HIS A 771 -30.00 25.74 13.91
CA HIS A 771 -28.65 26.30 13.85
C HIS A 771 -28.26 26.64 12.39
N PRO A 772 -27.49 27.70 12.09
CA PRO A 772 -27.15 28.06 10.71
C PRO A 772 -26.52 26.91 9.92
N GLU A 773 -25.60 26.16 10.53
CA GLU A 773 -24.93 25.00 9.91
C GLU A 773 -25.81 23.73 9.82
N SER A 774 -27.11 23.80 10.18
CA SER A 774 -27.98 22.62 10.28
C SER A 774 -28.07 21.81 8.99
N GLU A 775 -28.12 22.48 7.84
CA GLU A 775 -28.29 21.84 6.52
C GLU A 775 -27.01 21.12 6.08
N LYS A 776 -25.87 21.78 6.24
CA LYS A 776 -24.53 21.23 6.02
C LYS A 776 -24.31 19.93 6.79
N TRP A 777 -24.62 19.91 8.09
CA TRP A 777 -24.47 18.69 8.90
C TRP A 777 -25.48 17.61 8.51
N ALA A 778 -26.72 17.98 8.17
CA ALA A 778 -27.75 17.04 7.74
C ALA A 778 -27.46 16.40 6.37
N GLU A 779 -26.95 17.16 5.40
CA GLU A 779 -26.49 16.62 4.11
C GLU A 779 -25.29 15.69 4.27
N LEU A 780 -24.29 16.08 5.07
CA LEU A 780 -23.13 15.23 5.34
C LEU A 780 -23.56 13.91 5.97
N ALA A 781 -24.54 13.95 6.89
CA ALA A 781 -25.11 12.74 7.47
C ALA A 781 -25.79 11.85 6.42
N LEU A 782 -26.67 12.40 5.57
CA LEU A 782 -27.37 11.60 4.54
C LEU A 782 -26.40 10.90 3.57
N ARG A 783 -25.45 11.64 2.99
CA ARG A 783 -24.45 11.11 2.05
C ARG A 783 -23.62 9.97 2.67
N ARG A 784 -23.28 10.10 3.96
CA ARG A 784 -22.54 9.06 4.69
C ARG A 784 -23.39 7.82 5.00
N TYR A 785 -24.71 7.95 5.10
CA TYR A 785 -25.65 6.87 5.39
C TYR A 785 -26.16 6.09 4.18
N GLU A 786 -26.10 6.65 2.96
CA GLU A 786 -26.54 5.99 1.71
C GLU A 786 -25.93 4.62 1.47
N HIS A 787 -24.70 4.42 1.97
CA HIS A 787 -23.86 3.25 1.73
C HIS A 787 -23.37 2.62 3.06
N VAL A 788 -24.25 2.54 4.06
CA VAL A 788 -24.05 1.83 5.33
C VAL A 788 -24.76 0.49 5.28
N CYS A 789 -24.00 -0.60 5.48
CA CYS A 789 -24.53 -1.97 5.57
C CYS A 789 -24.57 -2.51 7.01
N ASP A 790 -24.12 -1.71 7.98
CA ASP A 790 -24.14 -2.02 9.41
C ASP A 790 -25.59 -1.96 9.94
N THR A 791 -26.08 -3.10 10.43
CA THR A 791 -27.46 -3.27 10.91
C THR A 791 -27.75 -2.43 12.17
N ASP A 792 -26.78 -2.22 13.05
CA ASP A 792 -26.95 -1.37 14.23
C ASP A 792 -27.14 0.08 13.79
N LEU A 793 -26.29 0.57 12.88
CA LEU A 793 -26.34 1.95 12.43
C LEU A 793 -27.56 2.24 11.57
N LEU A 794 -28.01 1.28 10.75
CA LEU A 794 -29.14 1.45 9.83
C LEU A 794 -30.45 1.88 10.51
N VAL A 795 -30.66 1.60 11.80
CA VAL A 795 -31.88 2.05 12.52
C VAL A 795 -31.95 3.57 12.67
N LEU A 796 -30.83 4.29 12.52
CA LEU A 796 -30.80 5.76 12.50
C LEU A 796 -31.20 6.37 11.16
N TYR A 797 -31.19 5.61 10.06
CA TYR A 797 -31.37 6.18 8.72
C TYR A 797 -32.79 6.72 8.48
N ILE A 798 -33.84 6.01 8.92
CA ILE A 798 -35.22 6.48 8.78
C ILE A 798 -35.50 7.70 9.68
N PRO A 799 -35.12 7.72 10.97
CA PRO A 799 -35.18 8.93 11.79
C PRO A 799 -34.38 10.11 11.21
N LEU A 800 -33.20 9.86 10.64
CA LEU A 800 -32.38 10.88 9.98
C LEU A 800 -33.10 11.47 8.76
N LEU A 801 -33.61 10.62 7.84
CA LEU A 801 -34.40 11.05 6.69
C LEU A 801 -35.62 11.89 7.09
N GLN A 802 -36.31 11.53 8.18
CA GLN A 802 -37.44 12.31 8.71
C GLN A 802 -37.01 13.66 9.30
N THR A 803 -35.89 13.71 10.04
CA THR A 803 -35.31 14.96 10.56
C THR A 803 -34.86 15.88 9.43
N CYS A 804 -34.24 15.34 8.39
CA CYS A 804 -33.90 16.06 7.16
C CYS A 804 -35.15 16.58 6.45
N LEU A 805 -36.17 15.74 6.21
CA LEU A 805 -37.42 16.13 5.56
C LEU A 805 -38.08 17.33 6.26
N HIS A 806 -38.05 17.37 7.60
CA HIS A 806 -38.56 18.48 8.38
C HIS A 806 -37.70 19.75 8.26
N LEU A 807 -36.37 19.63 8.33
CA LEU A 807 -35.44 20.75 8.18
C LEU A 807 -35.54 21.41 6.79
N TRP A 808 -35.54 20.61 5.72
CA TRP A 808 -35.70 21.09 4.35
C TRP A 808 -37.01 21.87 4.17
N TRP A 809 -38.12 21.40 4.77
CA TRP A 809 -39.39 22.10 4.76
C TRP A 809 -39.34 23.44 5.53
N GLN A 810 -38.71 23.48 6.71
CA GLN A 810 -38.52 24.73 7.47
C GLN A 810 -37.64 25.74 6.72
N ARG A 811 -36.66 25.26 5.94
CA ARG A 811 -35.72 26.09 5.14
C ARG A 811 -36.25 26.46 3.74
N GLY A 812 -37.35 25.84 3.30
CA GLY A 812 -37.96 26.09 1.99
C GLY A 812 -37.23 25.45 0.80
N ARG A 813 -36.39 24.44 1.03
CA ARG A 813 -35.71 23.67 -0.03
C ARG A 813 -36.62 22.57 -0.59
N ASP A 814 -36.32 22.12 -1.82
CA ASP A 814 -37.00 20.96 -2.41
C ASP A 814 -36.75 19.69 -1.59
N ARG A 815 -37.80 18.91 -1.39
CA ARG A 815 -37.84 17.74 -0.53
C ARG A 815 -38.32 16.47 -1.25
N SER A 816 -38.66 16.54 -2.54
CA SER A 816 -39.25 15.40 -3.26
C SER A 816 -38.37 14.14 -3.25
N LEU A 817 -37.04 14.28 -3.33
CA LEU A 817 -36.11 13.15 -3.22
C LEU A 817 -36.17 12.45 -1.84
N LEU A 818 -36.42 13.21 -0.75
CA LEU A 818 -36.57 12.65 0.60
C LEU A 818 -37.95 12.00 0.78
N GLU A 819 -39.00 12.55 0.18
CA GLU A 819 -40.34 11.95 0.16
C GLU A 819 -40.34 10.64 -0.65
N GLU A 820 -39.70 10.61 -1.82
CA GLU A 820 -39.53 9.41 -2.65
C GLU A 820 -38.70 8.34 -1.93
N ARG A 821 -37.56 8.70 -1.33
CA ARG A 821 -36.71 7.75 -0.58
C ARG A 821 -37.43 7.16 0.63
N LEU A 822 -38.29 7.92 1.32
CA LEU A 822 -39.11 7.38 2.40
C LEU A 822 -40.23 6.46 1.87
N ASP A 823 -40.81 6.75 0.71
CA ASP A 823 -41.81 5.89 0.07
C ASP A 823 -41.19 4.58 -0.46
N GLU A 824 -39.98 4.60 -1.01
CA GLU A 824 -39.19 3.39 -1.34
C GLU A 824 -39.02 2.47 -0.10
N MET A 825 -38.64 3.04 1.03
CA MET A 825 -38.41 2.29 2.27
C MET A 825 -39.73 1.72 2.81
N GLY A 826 -40.83 2.48 2.70
CA GLY A 826 -42.18 1.98 2.97
C GLY A 826 -42.59 0.81 2.07
N LYS A 827 -42.32 0.90 0.75
CA LYS A 827 -42.54 -0.20 -0.22
C LYS A 827 -41.70 -1.44 0.09
N LYS A 828 -40.50 -1.27 0.67
CA LYS A 828 -39.61 -2.35 1.16
C LYS A 828 -40.05 -2.92 2.53
N GLY A 829 -41.19 -2.48 3.08
CA GLY A 829 -41.76 -2.98 4.34
C GLY A 829 -41.20 -2.32 5.60
N ILE A 830 -40.35 -1.29 5.48
CA ILE A 830 -39.75 -0.60 6.61
C ILE A 830 -40.74 0.41 7.19
N LYS A 831 -40.82 0.49 8.53
CA LYS A 831 -41.78 1.37 9.24
C LYS A 831 -41.38 2.85 9.15
N VAL A 832 -41.78 3.52 8.08
CA VAL A 832 -41.48 4.94 7.82
C VAL A 832 -42.42 5.98 8.44
N LYS A 833 -43.42 5.55 9.24
CA LYS A 833 -44.37 6.45 9.94
C LYS A 833 -44.56 6.00 11.39
N GLY A 834 -44.63 6.96 12.32
CA GLY A 834 -44.77 6.67 13.76
C GLY A 834 -43.57 5.91 14.35
N GLY A 835 -42.35 6.22 13.89
CA GLY A 835 -41.09 5.75 14.46
C GLY A 835 -40.52 6.72 15.50
N PRO A 836 -39.37 6.39 16.13
CA PRO A 836 -38.65 7.30 17.01
C PRO A 836 -38.07 8.49 16.25
N THR A 837 -37.95 9.64 16.92
CA THR A 837 -37.15 10.78 16.43
C THR A 837 -35.65 10.41 16.41
N LEU A 838 -34.82 11.16 15.66
CA LEU A 838 -33.38 10.91 15.57
C LEU A 838 -32.71 10.88 16.97
N ALA A 839 -33.08 11.80 17.87
CA ALA A 839 -32.56 11.81 19.24
C ALA A 839 -32.96 10.55 20.04
N GLN A 840 -34.20 10.08 19.92
CA GLN A 840 -34.67 8.85 20.57
C GLN A 840 -34.01 7.60 19.98
N ALA A 841 -33.75 7.58 18.68
CA ALA A 841 -33.07 6.46 18.02
C ALA A 841 -31.58 6.38 18.41
N ILE A 842 -30.91 7.52 18.56
CA ILE A 842 -29.54 7.60 19.11
C ILE A 842 -29.49 7.06 20.54
N HIS A 843 -30.46 7.45 21.39
CA HIS A 843 -30.55 6.96 22.77
C HIS A 843 -30.90 5.47 22.85
N ALA A 844 -31.56 4.90 21.84
CA ALA A 844 -31.86 3.47 21.77
C ALA A 844 -30.63 2.61 21.42
N LEU A 845 -29.66 3.14 20.66
CA LEU A 845 -28.41 2.45 20.32
C LEU A 845 -27.32 2.59 21.38
N GLU A 846 -27.27 3.72 22.07
CA GLU A 846 -26.28 4.02 23.10
C GLU A 846 -27.03 4.65 24.29
N PRO A 847 -27.69 3.83 25.13
CA PRO A 847 -28.44 4.30 26.27
C PRO A 847 -27.49 4.96 27.27
N ARG A 848 -27.76 6.24 27.57
CA ARG A 848 -26.97 7.02 28.53
C ARG A 848 -27.18 6.45 29.93
N ALA A 849 -26.11 6.34 30.71
CA ALA A 849 -26.06 5.59 31.98
C ALA A 849 -26.73 6.32 33.17
N GLU A 850 -27.92 6.89 32.96
CA GLU A 850 -28.73 7.63 33.95
C GLU A 850 -30.23 7.26 33.91
N THR A 851 -30.60 6.11 33.32
CA THR A 851 -31.99 5.59 33.34
C THR A 851 -32.16 4.26 34.09
N THR A 852 -31.33 4.02 35.11
CA THR A 852 -31.49 3.02 36.18
C THR A 852 -30.97 3.59 37.48
#